data_AF-A0A9N9WBD1-F1
#
_entry.id   AF-A0A9N9WBD1-F1
#
_cell.length_a   1.000
_cell.length_b   1.000
_cell.length_c   1.000
_cell.angle_alpha   90.00
_cell.angle_beta   90.00
_cell.angle_gamma   90.00
#
_symmetry.space_group_name_H-M   'P 1'
#
loop_
_entity.id
_entity.type
_entity.pdbx_description
1 polymer ?
#
loop_
_entity_poly.entity_id
_entity_poly.type
_entity_poly.pdbx_seq_one_letter_code
_entity_poly.pdbx_strand_id
1 'polypeptide(L)'
;MRSDCALWAVYAALALLMSASADPLANAIDESEDFNVAVYGIGPDASETSGAALAGVAALVLQTAGLHAEPQTPPVACITPNAVPDACVAASLSALSAGRAHAVLMPVRATGVPSAPRLRDSGLEELGDAAPPWRRTCLVTAPPARSLLDLADPLIASAYHLTQQDLNDVGYRCQSKNCTFVPERCSSENVTCASLLTSDESEKNVLAVIVSDNDLYANVISLGPRFLKIVERLENHALLVCDQTLHLASLGHLPTRVLGPPPCQGTSPCPFEANRLIKIANVRLLARYPSALRSLVHLSFTAEELANLTSLATSGPEAAAHAYVATHPSSTWPGEARVAVLLPASTMRVAYEASSFEAAAELVERELENERQPRAARFKVEVFDDACSAPRAYKYLTDALGTGEYGALSALAGPACGAAFADVARQSPAHALPVLAYTPQAPPPPPATALALLAAGDARQYSELWAALLTRMRWRRLGILSEPATHPSLDVARLQTYDVTHFELVDDGTNIHKDLISQWAKRAATSNIRIVYVCLEDAREVRAALCAGHAAGLTPSAGTVWLLPGTLPDGWLQQDHAETDECGALAVVAEGHLRAVPAWLAEWGGPQRADWEKRCPGCRPRAALLYDALRLWAAALRRLLAAKPTSLDDLHRPDLVRTLINDLTSTNYTGLTGTFKWASTDGVHARLVPLVIQQWRNGSYIDVGRWNGSDLSLDMSVLRWQTSDGRIPDDGSENCGLQQLADLLGGDCRTAFIALAALLLAALVTALASLAVYCRRRTEREYRAHLEALRLRTYGLKPGGLDRWELPRERVVINRKLGTGAFGTVYGGHALLAEDRGWTAVAVKTLKAGASTEEKLDFLSEAEAMKRFDHKNVVRLLGVVTKTEPVCTVMEFMLYGDLKNYLLARRHLAIEGGFGAESNETAEEVSPRRLTSMALDVARALSYLAQLRYVHRDVAARNCLVSAHRVVKLADFGMTRLVFENDYYRFSRKGMLPVRWMAPESLALGVFSPASDVWSFGVLLYEIVTFGSLPFQGLSNSEVLARVKAGNTLELPTGLKPQLEGLIKSCWRQDYKTRPAASEVTAFLADSPRLLTPCLDVPLDSMPLDAETPWRTARDRAEARWVSWAAPPSAATDTTYLSADGQVPQESDVFLP
;
A
#
# COMPACT_ATOMS: atom_id res chain seq x y z
N MET A 1 12.61 60.27 -5.45
CA MET A 1 13.37 59.45 -6.43
C MET A 1 12.55 58.18 -6.61
N ARG A 2 11.72 58.13 -7.66
CA ARG A 2 11.94 57.35 -8.91
C ARG A 2 12.17 55.87 -8.60
N SER A 3 11.37 54.90 -9.00
CA SER A 3 10.18 54.76 -9.86
C SER A 3 9.55 53.41 -9.42
N ASP A 4 8.25 53.19 -9.35
CA ASP A 4 7.44 52.75 -10.49
C ASP A 4 5.96 52.76 -10.08
N CYS A 5 5.18 53.60 -10.77
CA CYS A 5 3.73 53.51 -10.86
C CYS A 5 3.39 52.57 -12.01
N ALA A 6 3.09 51.28 -11.74
CA ALA A 6 2.49 50.39 -12.75
C ALA A 6 1.82 49.11 -12.21
N LEU A 7 1.62 48.91 -10.90
CA LEU A 7 1.09 47.62 -10.38
C LEU A 7 -0.27 47.66 -9.67
N TRP A 8 -0.88 48.83 -9.49
CA TRP A 8 -2.19 48.95 -8.80
C TRP A 8 -3.37 49.29 -9.73
N ALA A 9 -3.14 49.47 -11.03
CA ALA A 9 -4.20 49.71 -12.01
C ALA A 9 -4.71 48.43 -12.73
N VAL A 10 -4.03 47.29 -12.58
CA VAL A 10 -4.42 46.03 -13.24
C VAL A 10 -5.35 45.17 -12.36
N TYR A 11 -5.25 45.29 -11.02
CA TYR A 11 -6.13 44.55 -10.11
C TYR A 11 -7.54 45.15 -9.96
N ALA A 12 -7.73 46.43 -10.29
CA ALA A 12 -9.05 47.07 -10.31
C ALA A 12 -9.79 46.90 -11.65
N ALA A 13 -9.09 46.60 -12.74
CA ALA A 13 -9.69 46.36 -14.06
C ALA A 13 -10.13 44.89 -14.27
N LEU A 14 -9.53 43.93 -13.55
CA LEU A 14 -9.95 42.53 -13.58
C LEU A 14 -11.14 42.21 -12.66
N ALA A 15 -11.46 43.09 -11.70
CA ALA A 15 -12.64 42.96 -10.84
C ALA A 15 -13.91 43.62 -11.43
N LEU A 16 -13.80 44.39 -12.52
CA LEU A 16 -14.92 45.07 -13.19
C LEU A 16 -15.27 44.48 -14.58
N LEU A 17 -14.52 43.49 -15.06
CA LEU A 17 -14.86 42.69 -16.27
C LEU A 17 -15.44 41.30 -15.95
N MET A 18 -15.51 40.94 -14.66
CA MET A 18 -16.14 39.70 -14.17
C MET A 18 -17.58 39.91 -13.64
N SER A 19 -18.16 41.10 -13.85
CA SER A 19 -19.51 41.44 -13.38
C SER A 19 -20.31 42.28 -14.39
N ALA A 20 -20.61 41.70 -15.56
CA ALA A 20 -21.69 42.10 -16.50
C ALA A 20 -21.60 41.20 -17.75
N SER A 21 -22.12 39.98 -17.76
CA SER A 21 -23.54 39.73 -18.01
C SER A 21 -23.87 38.30 -17.59
N ALA A 22 -24.28 38.14 -16.34
CA ALA A 22 -25.29 37.16 -16.00
C ALA A 22 -26.64 37.76 -16.40
N ASP A 23 -27.39 37.05 -17.24
CA ASP A 23 -28.79 36.62 -17.02
C ASP A 23 -29.61 36.56 -18.33
N PRO A 24 -30.67 35.72 -18.44
CA PRO A 24 -31.07 34.58 -17.60
C PRO A 24 -31.47 33.35 -18.45
N LEU A 25 -30.76 32.23 -18.31
CA LEU A 25 -31.33 30.89 -18.60
C LEU A 25 -30.83 29.83 -17.60
N ALA A 26 -30.19 30.28 -16.52
CA ALA A 26 -30.04 29.52 -15.29
C ALA A 26 -31.32 29.72 -14.46
N ASN A 27 -32.43 29.16 -14.91
CA ASN A 27 -33.58 28.93 -14.06
C ASN A 27 -33.85 27.44 -14.05
N ALA A 28 -33.73 26.86 -12.85
CA ALA A 28 -34.34 25.62 -12.39
C ALA A 28 -34.55 24.54 -13.47
N ILE A 29 -33.59 23.63 -13.62
CA ILE A 29 -33.94 22.29 -14.09
C ILE A 29 -34.14 21.46 -12.83
N ASP A 30 -35.40 21.46 -12.42
CA ASP A 30 -35.99 20.56 -11.45
C ASP A 30 -35.64 19.10 -11.81
N GLU A 31 -35.37 18.25 -10.82
CA GLU A 31 -34.98 16.84 -10.99
C GLU A 31 -36.15 15.95 -11.49
N SER A 32 -37.15 16.50 -12.19
CA SER A 32 -38.43 15.83 -12.41
C SER A 32 -39.09 15.94 -13.80
N GLU A 33 -38.49 16.60 -14.81
CA GLU A 33 -39.11 16.64 -16.15
C GLU A 33 -38.32 15.87 -17.21
N ASP A 34 -38.99 14.90 -17.85
CA ASP A 34 -38.59 14.22 -19.08
C ASP A 34 -38.40 15.27 -20.20
N PHE A 35 -37.16 15.66 -20.49
CA PHE A 35 -36.87 16.62 -21.55
C PHE A 35 -37.08 15.99 -22.95
N ASN A 36 -37.97 16.57 -23.75
CA ASN A 36 -38.15 16.20 -25.16
C ASN A 36 -36.94 16.64 -26.01
N VAL A 37 -36.20 15.67 -26.54
CA VAL A 37 -35.06 15.87 -27.43
C VAL A 37 -35.55 16.18 -28.84
N ALA A 38 -35.56 17.46 -29.21
CA ALA A 38 -35.80 17.92 -30.57
C ALA A 38 -34.68 17.50 -31.55
N VAL A 39 -35.03 16.79 -32.63
CA VAL A 39 -34.09 16.31 -33.66
C VAL A 39 -34.40 16.93 -35.02
N TYR A 40 -33.40 17.51 -35.68
CA TYR A 40 -33.48 17.94 -37.08
C TYR A 40 -32.83 16.93 -38.01
N GLY A 41 -33.45 16.75 -39.17
CA GLY A 41 -32.90 16.00 -40.30
C GLY A 41 -32.96 16.86 -41.55
N ILE A 42 -31.89 16.83 -42.34
CA ILE A 42 -31.80 17.55 -43.61
C ILE A 42 -31.78 16.50 -44.72
N GLY A 43 -32.76 16.54 -45.63
CA GLY A 43 -32.85 15.58 -46.72
C GLY A 43 -31.76 15.80 -47.79
N PRO A 44 -31.36 14.76 -48.55
CA PRO A 44 -30.38 14.90 -49.64
C PRO A 44 -30.85 15.86 -50.74
N ASP A 45 -32.15 15.96 -50.98
CA ASP A 45 -32.77 16.82 -52.00
C ASP A 45 -33.27 18.17 -51.45
N ALA A 46 -32.93 18.52 -50.19
CA ALA A 46 -33.42 19.72 -49.49
C ALA A 46 -34.96 19.82 -49.42
N SER A 47 -35.70 18.71 -49.58
CA SER A 47 -37.15 18.68 -49.38
C SER A 47 -37.51 18.53 -47.90
N GLU A 48 -38.57 19.21 -47.49
CA GLU A 48 -39.12 19.14 -46.13
C GLU A 48 -39.48 17.71 -45.73
N THR A 49 -40.04 16.93 -46.66
CA THR A 49 -40.46 15.53 -46.44
C THR A 49 -39.30 14.58 -46.20
N SER A 50 -38.20 14.71 -46.95
CA SER A 50 -37.01 13.87 -46.81
C SER A 50 -36.22 14.20 -45.54
N GLY A 51 -36.17 15.49 -45.15
CA GLY A 51 -35.58 15.91 -43.89
C GLY A 51 -36.36 15.42 -42.67
N ALA A 52 -37.70 15.51 -42.72
CA ALA A 52 -38.58 15.00 -41.68
C ALA A 52 -38.48 13.48 -41.51
N ALA A 53 -38.30 12.71 -42.60
CA ALA A 53 -38.09 11.27 -42.51
C ALA A 53 -36.77 10.91 -41.79
N LEU A 54 -35.67 11.62 -42.08
CA LEU A 54 -34.38 11.44 -41.39
C LEU A 54 -34.44 11.82 -39.91
N ALA A 55 -35.10 12.94 -39.60
CA ALA A 55 -35.36 13.35 -38.22
C ALA A 55 -36.20 12.30 -37.49
N GLY A 56 -37.22 11.74 -38.15
CA GLY A 56 -38.09 10.70 -37.64
C GLY A 56 -37.34 9.41 -37.33
N VAL A 57 -36.43 8.97 -38.22
CA VAL A 57 -35.59 7.79 -37.95
C VAL A 57 -34.76 8.00 -36.70
N ALA A 58 -34.08 9.13 -36.57
CA ALA A 58 -33.23 9.40 -35.40
C ALA A 58 -34.02 9.61 -34.11
N ALA A 59 -35.19 10.27 -34.17
CA ALA A 59 -36.10 10.37 -33.03
C ALA A 59 -36.57 8.99 -32.58
N LEU A 60 -36.94 8.10 -33.51
CA LEU A 60 -37.37 6.74 -33.19
C LEU A 60 -36.21 5.91 -32.60
N VAL A 61 -34.98 6.08 -33.09
CA VAL A 61 -33.77 5.46 -32.53
C VAL A 61 -33.49 5.96 -31.11
N LEU A 62 -33.61 7.26 -30.86
CA LEU A 62 -33.47 7.83 -29.51
C LEU A 62 -34.57 7.35 -28.54
N GLN A 63 -35.80 7.21 -29.04
CA GLN A 63 -36.90 6.61 -28.28
C GLN A 63 -36.63 5.15 -27.93
N THR A 64 -35.98 4.38 -28.81
CA THR A 64 -35.53 3.02 -28.46
C THR A 64 -34.42 2.99 -27.42
N ALA A 65 -33.64 4.07 -27.29
CA ALA A 65 -32.66 4.27 -26.22
C ALA A 65 -33.28 4.82 -24.92
N GLY A 66 -34.62 4.97 -24.86
CA GLY A 66 -35.34 5.41 -23.66
C GLY A 66 -35.42 6.92 -23.46
N LEU A 67 -35.09 7.72 -24.49
CA LEU A 67 -35.28 9.17 -24.48
C LEU A 67 -36.56 9.58 -25.19
N HIS A 68 -37.31 10.50 -24.59
CA HIS A 68 -38.36 11.19 -25.31
C HIS A 68 -37.72 12.10 -26.37
N ALA A 69 -37.89 11.77 -27.65
CA ALA A 69 -37.33 12.53 -28.76
C ALA A 69 -38.40 12.81 -29.80
N GLU A 70 -38.39 14.00 -30.38
CA GLU A 70 -39.38 14.43 -31.37
C GLU A 70 -38.67 14.97 -32.63
N PRO A 71 -39.10 14.55 -33.83
CA PRO A 71 -38.59 15.13 -35.06
C PRO A 71 -39.13 16.56 -35.22
N GLN A 72 -38.26 17.47 -35.66
CA GLN A 72 -38.59 18.86 -35.89
C GLN A 72 -38.29 19.26 -37.33
N THR A 73 -38.98 20.29 -37.83
CA THR A 73 -38.79 20.80 -39.19
C THR A 73 -37.45 21.53 -39.32
N PRO A 74 -36.62 21.25 -40.34
CA PRO A 74 -35.33 21.92 -40.50
C PRO A 74 -35.50 23.43 -40.73
N PRO A 75 -34.46 24.26 -40.48
CA PRO A 75 -34.52 25.70 -40.74
C PRO A 75 -34.87 26.00 -42.20
N VAL A 76 -35.66 27.05 -42.46
CA VAL A 76 -36.10 27.45 -43.82
C VAL A 76 -34.92 27.61 -44.79
N ALA A 77 -33.77 28.08 -44.30
CA ALA A 77 -32.53 28.23 -45.07
C ALA A 77 -31.97 26.90 -45.63
N CYS A 78 -32.43 25.75 -45.12
CA CYS A 78 -32.04 24.41 -45.54
C CYS A 78 -33.04 23.73 -46.48
N ILE A 79 -34.22 24.34 -46.71
CA ILE A 79 -35.34 23.74 -47.48
C ILE A 79 -35.41 24.30 -48.92
N THR A 80 -34.64 25.35 -49.24
CA THR A 80 -34.69 25.95 -50.57
C THR A 80 -33.86 25.18 -51.60
N PRO A 81 -34.32 25.03 -52.87
CA PRO A 81 -33.60 24.29 -53.91
C PRO A 81 -32.22 24.88 -54.27
N ASN A 82 -31.97 26.15 -53.91
CA ASN A 82 -30.68 26.84 -54.05
C ASN A 82 -30.04 27.15 -52.67
N ALA A 83 -30.33 26.36 -51.63
CA ALA A 83 -29.77 26.57 -50.31
C ALA A 83 -28.24 26.62 -50.39
N VAL A 84 -27.66 27.76 -49.99
CA VAL A 84 -26.21 27.88 -49.84
C VAL A 84 -25.81 26.99 -48.65
N PRO A 85 -24.92 26.01 -48.83
CA PRO A 85 -24.51 25.09 -47.75
C PRO A 85 -24.12 25.85 -46.46
N ASP A 86 -23.47 26.99 -46.63
CA ASP A 86 -23.05 27.88 -45.54
C ASP A 86 -24.23 28.47 -44.74
N ALA A 87 -25.29 28.91 -45.41
CA ALA A 87 -26.46 29.49 -44.77
C ALA A 87 -27.26 28.44 -43.98
N CYS A 88 -27.32 27.21 -44.50
CA CYS A 88 -27.97 26.09 -43.84
C CYS A 88 -27.18 25.62 -42.60
N VAL A 89 -25.85 25.50 -42.68
CA VAL A 89 -25.00 25.16 -41.53
C VAL A 89 -25.09 26.24 -40.44
N ALA A 90 -24.99 27.52 -40.80
CA ALA A 90 -25.12 28.63 -39.85
C ALA A 90 -26.50 28.67 -39.17
N ALA A 91 -27.59 28.44 -39.92
CA ALA A 91 -28.93 28.38 -39.36
C ALA A 91 -29.12 27.16 -38.42
N SER A 92 -28.51 26.03 -38.75
CA SER A 92 -28.55 24.81 -37.92
C SER A 92 -27.77 24.99 -36.62
N LEU A 93 -26.59 25.61 -36.67
CA LEU A 93 -25.81 25.95 -35.47
C LEU A 93 -26.52 26.98 -34.59
N SER A 94 -27.18 27.98 -35.20
CA SER A 94 -28.00 28.94 -34.46
C SER A 94 -29.21 28.29 -33.79
N ALA A 95 -29.81 27.27 -34.40
CA ALA A 95 -30.93 26.56 -33.81
C ALA A 95 -30.49 25.66 -32.64
N LEU A 96 -29.30 25.06 -32.72
CA LEU A 96 -28.65 24.33 -31.63
C LEU A 96 -28.30 25.25 -30.45
N SER A 97 -27.71 26.42 -30.72
CA SER A 97 -27.34 27.38 -29.67
C SER A 97 -28.56 28.02 -28.99
N ALA A 98 -29.66 28.17 -29.73
CA ALA A 98 -30.94 28.65 -29.21
C ALA A 98 -31.80 27.57 -28.54
N GLY A 99 -31.33 26.32 -28.44
CA GLY A 99 -32.07 25.20 -27.82
C GLY A 99 -33.31 24.75 -28.60
N ARG A 100 -33.48 25.18 -29.85
CA ARG A 100 -34.62 24.79 -30.71
C ARG A 100 -34.42 23.41 -31.32
N ALA A 101 -33.19 22.90 -31.35
CA ALA A 101 -32.91 21.47 -31.50
C ALA A 101 -31.70 21.07 -30.68
N HIS A 102 -31.59 19.76 -30.48
CA HIS A 102 -30.59 19.12 -29.67
C HIS A 102 -29.70 18.17 -30.50
N ALA A 103 -30.20 17.69 -31.64
CA ALA A 103 -29.42 16.93 -32.60
C ALA A 103 -29.78 17.33 -34.03
N VAL A 104 -28.80 17.35 -34.94
CA VAL A 104 -28.96 17.66 -36.36
C VAL A 104 -28.26 16.59 -37.19
N LEU A 105 -28.98 15.99 -38.12
CA LEU A 105 -28.46 15.00 -39.07
C LEU A 105 -28.44 15.61 -40.47
N MET A 106 -27.26 15.71 -41.06
CA MET A 106 -27.07 16.29 -42.39
C MET A 106 -26.27 15.36 -43.31
N PRO A 107 -26.78 14.99 -44.49
CA PRO A 107 -26.05 14.22 -45.48
C PRO A 107 -24.93 15.05 -46.09
N VAL A 108 -23.74 14.46 -46.16
CA VAL A 108 -22.61 15.04 -46.88
C VAL A 108 -22.86 14.83 -48.37
N ARG A 109 -23.23 15.90 -49.09
CA ARG A 109 -23.37 15.82 -50.55
C ARG A 109 -22.00 15.53 -51.18
N ALA A 110 -21.91 14.46 -51.95
CA ALA A 110 -20.71 14.10 -52.74
C ALA A 110 -20.39 15.11 -53.85
N THR A 111 -21.31 16.02 -54.18
CA THR A 111 -21.18 16.97 -55.30
C THR A 111 -21.45 18.40 -54.82
N GLY A 112 -20.39 19.09 -54.37
CA GLY A 112 -20.45 20.49 -53.94
C GLY A 112 -20.18 20.66 -52.46
N VAL A 113 -18.93 20.41 -52.08
CA VAL A 113 -18.43 20.32 -50.70
C VAL A 113 -18.55 21.67 -49.97
N PRO A 114 -19.27 21.78 -48.82
CA PRO A 114 -18.88 22.75 -47.81
C PRO A 114 -17.53 22.30 -47.28
N SER A 115 -16.50 23.08 -47.57
CA SER A 115 -15.12 22.75 -47.23
C SER A 115 -14.99 22.41 -45.74
N ALA A 116 -14.56 21.18 -45.42
CA ALA A 116 -14.10 20.75 -44.10
C ALA A 116 -13.27 21.79 -43.29
N PRO A 117 -12.47 22.70 -43.90
CA PRO A 117 -11.83 23.80 -43.15
C PRO A 117 -12.79 24.71 -42.36
N ARG A 118 -14.06 24.89 -42.75
CA ARG A 118 -14.95 25.85 -42.05
C ARG A 118 -15.55 25.33 -40.74
N LEU A 119 -15.69 24.01 -40.58
CA LEU A 119 -16.03 23.40 -39.28
C LEU A 119 -14.87 23.58 -38.28
N ARG A 120 -13.64 23.63 -38.79
CA ARG A 120 -12.41 23.95 -38.04
C ARG A 120 -12.38 25.41 -37.58
N ASP A 121 -12.77 26.33 -38.45
CA ASP A 121 -12.85 27.77 -38.16
C ASP A 121 -13.98 28.16 -37.18
N SER A 122 -14.90 27.22 -36.88
CA SER A 122 -16.05 27.42 -36.00
C SER A 122 -15.78 27.06 -34.53
N GLY A 123 -14.52 26.77 -34.15
CA GLY A 123 -14.13 26.49 -32.76
C GLY A 123 -14.46 25.06 -32.25
N LEU A 124 -14.80 24.13 -33.14
CA LEU A 124 -15.13 22.74 -32.76
C LEU A 124 -13.90 21.87 -32.45
N GLU A 125 -12.67 22.39 -32.60
CA GLU A 125 -11.45 21.70 -32.13
C GLU A 125 -11.41 21.61 -30.58
N GLU A 126 -11.98 22.57 -29.84
CA GLU A 126 -11.99 22.54 -28.35
C GLU A 126 -12.82 21.38 -27.78
N LEU A 127 -13.75 20.81 -28.56
CA LEU A 127 -14.48 19.58 -28.20
C LEU A 127 -13.69 18.30 -28.48
N GLY A 128 -12.66 18.40 -29.34
CA GLY A 128 -11.75 17.31 -29.70
C GLY A 128 -10.54 17.16 -28.77
N ASP A 129 -10.30 18.15 -27.90
CA ASP A 129 -9.23 18.12 -26.90
C ASP A 129 -9.50 17.15 -25.73
N ALA A 130 -10.69 16.54 -25.68
CA ALA A 130 -11.01 15.43 -24.79
C ALA A 130 -10.70 14.03 -25.38
N ALA A 131 -10.03 13.96 -26.55
CA ALA A 131 -9.76 12.69 -27.23
C ALA A 131 -8.48 11.97 -26.70
N PRO A 132 -8.42 10.62 -26.75
CA PRO A 132 -7.40 9.84 -26.04
C PRO A 132 -5.99 9.93 -26.66
N PRO A 133 -4.94 9.44 -25.96
CA PRO A 133 -3.52 9.58 -26.30
C PRO A 133 -3.06 9.11 -27.70
N TRP A 134 -3.92 8.41 -28.45
CA TRP A 134 -3.60 7.91 -29.80
C TRP A 134 -3.69 8.98 -30.90
N ARG A 135 -4.13 10.20 -30.60
CA ARG A 135 -3.99 11.36 -31.50
C ARG A 135 -2.61 12.01 -31.34
N ARG A 136 -1.60 11.50 -32.05
CA ARG A 136 -0.25 12.06 -32.08
C ARG A 136 -0.20 13.35 -32.91
N THR A 137 0.33 14.42 -32.34
CA THR A 137 0.54 15.68 -33.06
C THR A 137 1.88 15.63 -33.81
N CYS A 138 1.84 15.42 -35.12
CA CYS A 138 3.03 15.52 -35.97
C CYS A 138 3.19 16.94 -36.52
N LEU A 139 4.42 17.44 -36.50
CA LEU A 139 4.81 18.79 -36.89
C LEU A 139 5.79 18.76 -38.07
N VAL A 140 5.74 19.80 -38.89
CA VAL A 140 6.63 19.99 -40.05
C VAL A 140 7.23 21.39 -40.09
N THR A 141 8.53 21.52 -40.40
CA THR A 141 9.26 22.82 -40.37
C THR A 141 9.38 23.53 -41.73
N ALA A 142 8.99 22.91 -42.84
CA ALA A 142 9.13 23.47 -44.20
C ALA A 142 7.95 23.08 -45.12
N PRO A 143 7.58 23.89 -46.14
CA PRO A 143 6.48 23.57 -47.04
C PRO A 143 6.98 22.76 -48.24
N PRO A 144 6.70 21.44 -48.30
CA PRO A 144 5.64 20.99 -49.22
C PRO A 144 4.50 20.11 -48.65
N ALA A 145 4.62 19.48 -47.47
CA ALA A 145 3.61 18.56 -46.93
C ALA A 145 2.53 19.28 -46.10
N ARG A 146 1.26 18.95 -46.37
CA ARG A 146 0.07 19.41 -45.63
C ARG A 146 -0.55 18.29 -44.79
N SER A 147 -0.24 17.04 -45.11
CA SER A 147 -0.73 15.83 -44.45
C SER A 147 0.37 14.77 -44.31
N LEU A 148 0.24 13.89 -43.32
CA LEU A 148 1.09 12.71 -43.17
C LEU A 148 0.97 11.75 -44.37
N LEU A 149 -0.20 11.72 -45.03
CA LEU A 149 -0.46 10.90 -46.22
C LEU A 149 0.23 11.44 -47.48
N ASP A 150 0.69 12.69 -47.48
CA ASP A 150 1.47 13.24 -48.61
C ASP A 150 2.82 12.51 -48.77
N LEU A 151 3.28 11.82 -47.72
CA LEU A 151 4.48 10.98 -47.74
C LEU A 151 4.29 9.65 -48.48
N ALA A 152 3.09 9.37 -49.00
CA ALA A 152 2.87 8.30 -49.97
C ALA A 152 3.41 8.67 -51.38
N ASP A 153 3.71 9.94 -51.64
CA ASP A 153 4.41 10.39 -52.85
C ASP A 153 5.93 10.44 -52.59
N PRO A 154 6.75 9.68 -53.34
CA PRO A 154 8.19 9.63 -53.14
C PRO A 154 8.89 10.98 -53.41
N LEU A 155 8.32 11.85 -54.26
CA LEU A 155 8.88 13.19 -54.53
C LEU A 155 8.69 14.11 -53.33
N ILE A 156 7.53 14.05 -52.67
CA ILE A 156 7.25 14.82 -51.45
C ILE A 156 8.07 14.26 -50.29
N ALA A 157 8.17 12.93 -50.19
CA ALA A 157 8.98 12.28 -49.18
C ALA A 157 10.48 12.64 -49.26
N SER A 158 11.03 12.72 -50.49
CA SER A 158 12.43 13.09 -50.70
C SER A 158 12.81 14.46 -50.15
N ALA A 159 11.84 15.39 -50.06
CA ALA A 159 12.07 16.74 -49.53
C ALA A 159 12.36 16.78 -48.02
N TYR A 160 12.03 15.71 -47.30
CA TYR A 160 12.25 15.56 -45.86
C TYR A 160 13.25 14.45 -45.53
N HIS A 161 14.05 14.03 -46.52
CA HIS A 161 15.08 13.02 -46.31
C HIS A 161 16.25 13.60 -45.51
N LEU A 162 16.63 12.93 -44.43
CA LEU A 162 17.86 13.21 -43.69
C LEU A 162 18.84 12.06 -43.89
N THR A 163 20.05 12.35 -44.36
CA THR A 163 21.08 11.34 -44.52
C THR A 163 21.71 10.98 -43.18
N GLN A 164 22.32 9.79 -43.10
CA GLN A 164 23.05 9.39 -41.89
C GLN A 164 24.24 10.33 -41.60
N GLN A 165 24.78 10.99 -42.63
CA GLN A 165 25.86 11.95 -42.48
C GLN A 165 25.36 13.25 -41.83
N ASP A 166 24.19 13.76 -42.22
CA ASP A 166 23.56 14.94 -41.61
C ASP A 166 23.30 14.73 -40.11
N LEU A 167 22.84 13.53 -39.74
CA LEU A 167 22.63 13.16 -38.35
C LEU A 167 23.95 13.02 -37.56
N ASN A 168 24.99 12.47 -38.19
CA ASN A 168 26.31 12.36 -37.57
C ASN A 168 26.94 13.74 -37.30
N ASP A 169 26.76 14.70 -38.22
CA ASP A 169 27.31 16.05 -38.13
C ASP A 169 26.70 16.86 -36.97
N VAL A 170 25.43 16.62 -36.62
CA VAL A 170 24.80 17.21 -35.43
C VAL A 170 25.06 16.45 -34.12
N GLY A 171 25.82 15.37 -34.19
CA GLY A 171 26.26 14.58 -33.04
C GLY A 171 25.31 13.45 -32.64
N TYR A 172 24.39 13.04 -33.52
CA TYR A 172 23.61 11.83 -33.33
C TYR A 172 24.43 10.60 -33.73
N ARG A 173 24.55 9.64 -32.82
CA ARG A 173 25.01 8.27 -33.12
C ARG A 173 24.00 7.31 -32.54
N CYS A 174 23.36 6.51 -33.38
CA CYS A 174 22.46 5.46 -32.92
C CYS A 174 23.27 4.43 -32.12
N GLN A 175 22.97 4.33 -30.82
CA GLN A 175 23.71 3.47 -29.88
C GLN A 175 23.16 2.03 -29.82
N SER A 176 21.96 1.80 -30.38
CA SER A 176 21.22 0.54 -30.37
C SER A 176 21.01 0.05 -31.81
N LYS A 177 20.91 -1.26 -32.08
CA LYS A 177 20.56 -1.73 -33.44
C LYS A 177 19.13 -1.34 -33.87
N ASN A 178 18.30 -0.84 -32.96
CA ASN A 178 16.87 -0.61 -33.17
C ASN A 178 16.47 0.88 -33.22
N CYS A 179 17.37 1.87 -33.22
CA CYS A 179 16.91 3.27 -33.19
C CYS A 179 16.22 3.73 -34.49
N THR A 180 16.35 2.98 -35.58
CA THR A 180 15.75 3.33 -36.88
C THR A 180 14.89 2.19 -37.39
N PHE A 181 13.69 2.52 -37.87
CA PHE A 181 12.82 1.63 -38.64
C PHE A 181 12.82 2.09 -40.09
N VAL A 182 13.11 1.17 -41.02
CA VAL A 182 13.08 1.41 -42.46
C VAL A 182 12.10 0.41 -43.07
N PRO A 183 10.98 0.86 -43.68
CA PRO A 183 10.05 -0.04 -44.35
C PRO A 183 10.68 -0.61 -45.64
N GLU A 184 10.23 -1.79 -46.08
CA GLU A 184 10.82 -2.51 -47.22
C GLU A 184 10.93 -1.66 -48.51
N ARG A 185 9.98 -0.75 -48.75
CA ARG A 185 9.98 0.15 -49.91
C ARG A 185 11.15 1.16 -49.90
N CYS A 186 11.58 1.57 -48.71
CA CYS A 186 12.69 2.50 -48.50
C CYS A 186 14.06 1.80 -48.46
N SER A 187 14.07 0.47 -48.52
CA SER A 187 15.29 -0.35 -48.52
C SER A 187 15.83 -0.62 -49.93
N SER A 188 15.18 -0.09 -50.98
CA SER A 188 15.60 -0.24 -52.38
C SER A 188 16.54 0.90 -52.82
N GLU A 189 17.61 0.61 -53.57
CA GLU A 189 18.70 1.57 -53.89
C GLU A 189 18.26 2.82 -54.68
N ASN A 190 17.05 2.85 -55.25
CA ASN A 190 16.56 3.93 -56.12
C ASN A 190 15.48 4.83 -55.51
N VAL A 191 15.12 4.65 -54.22
CA VAL A 191 14.01 5.38 -53.59
C VAL A 191 14.48 6.15 -52.36
N THR A 192 14.28 7.47 -52.36
CA THR A 192 14.56 8.34 -51.20
C THR A 192 13.31 8.50 -50.34
N CYS A 193 13.46 8.33 -49.03
CA CYS A 193 12.34 8.35 -48.09
C CYS A 193 12.47 9.45 -47.05
N ALA A 194 11.35 9.99 -46.59
CA ALA A 194 11.31 11.03 -45.56
C ALA A 194 11.74 10.49 -44.18
N SER A 195 12.54 11.26 -43.45
CA SER A 195 12.98 10.90 -42.09
C SER A 195 12.02 11.47 -41.03
N LEU A 196 11.17 10.61 -40.45
CA LEU A 196 10.30 10.92 -39.31
C LEU A 196 11.05 10.81 -37.99
N LEU A 197 11.13 11.89 -37.22
CA LEU A 197 11.88 11.97 -35.97
C LEU A 197 10.95 11.86 -34.76
N THR A 198 11.32 11.01 -33.79
CA THR A 198 10.62 10.86 -32.48
C THR A 198 11.63 10.78 -31.33
N SER A 199 11.21 11.13 -30.11
CA SER A 199 12.07 11.09 -28.91
C SER A 199 12.16 9.72 -28.25
N ASP A 200 11.20 8.82 -28.49
CA ASP A 200 11.07 7.56 -27.76
C ASP A 200 11.03 6.32 -28.67
N GLU A 201 11.50 5.18 -28.16
CA GLU A 201 11.60 3.94 -28.93
C GLU A 201 10.24 3.22 -29.03
N SER A 202 9.37 3.34 -28.03
CA SER A 202 8.00 2.83 -28.08
C SER A 202 7.14 3.63 -29.05
N GLU A 203 7.39 4.94 -29.16
CA GLU A 203 6.74 5.80 -30.15
C GLU A 203 7.14 5.42 -31.58
N LYS A 204 8.43 5.19 -31.79
CA LYS A 204 8.99 4.70 -33.06
C LYS A 204 8.32 3.39 -33.51
N ASN A 205 8.09 2.45 -32.60
CA ASN A 205 7.44 1.17 -32.95
C ASN A 205 5.98 1.36 -33.40
N VAL A 206 5.24 2.30 -32.81
CA VAL A 206 3.86 2.60 -33.24
C VAL A 206 3.84 3.39 -34.55
N LEU A 207 4.77 4.34 -34.74
CA LEU A 207 4.92 5.04 -36.03
C LEU A 207 5.33 4.08 -37.15
N ALA A 208 6.13 3.06 -36.83
CA ALA A 208 6.52 2.02 -37.78
C ALA A 208 5.31 1.21 -38.29
N VAL A 209 4.37 0.86 -37.40
CA VAL A 209 3.11 0.21 -37.78
C VAL A 209 2.29 1.13 -38.69
N ILE A 210 2.14 2.41 -38.35
CA ILE A 210 1.40 3.38 -39.16
C ILE A 210 2.03 3.55 -40.56
N VAL A 211 3.35 3.69 -40.63
CA VAL A 211 4.09 3.80 -41.90
C VAL A 211 3.91 2.54 -42.75
N SER A 212 3.94 1.35 -42.14
CA SER A 212 3.79 0.07 -42.82
C SER A 212 2.36 -0.16 -43.31
N ASP A 213 1.35 0.07 -42.47
CA ASP A 213 -0.06 -0.19 -42.79
C ASP A 213 -0.62 0.78 -43.84
N ASN A 214 0.01 1.95 -44.00
CA ASN A 214 -0.42 3.00 -44.92
C ASN A 214 0.53 3.21 -46.12
N ASP A 215 1.49 2.29 -46.34
CA ASP A 215 2.39 2.29 -47.50
C ASP A 215 3.19 3.61 -47.73
N LEU A 216 3.64 4.27 -46.67
CA LEU A 216 4.32 5.57 -46.75
C LEU A 216 5.82 5.45 -47.09
N TYR A 217 6.37 6.37 -47.89
CA TYR A 217 7.80 6.49 -48.18
C TYR A 217 8.54 7.23 -47.07
N ALA A 218 8.49 6.72 -45.84
CA ALA A 218 9.15 7.36 -44.70
C ALA A 218 9.85 6.35 -43.78
N ASN A 219 11.06 6.66 -43.32
CA ASN A 219 11.73 5.93 -42.25
C ASN A 219 11.51 6.64 -40.92
N VAL A 220 11.47 5.87 -39.82
CA VAL A 220 11.22 6.41 -38.47
C VAL A 220 12.50 6.29 -37.64
N ILE A 221 12.97 7.41 -37.09
CA ILE A 221 14.22 7.52 -36.34
C ILE A 221 13.91 8.00 -34.92
N SER A 222 14.32 7.21 -33.93
CA SER A 222 14.25 7.58 -32.52
C SER A 222 15.56 8.24 -32.09
N LEU A 223 15.49 9.50 -31.65
CA LEU A 223 16.67 10.28 -31.23
C LEU A 223 16.97 10.16 -29.72
N GLY A 224 16.09 9.52 -28.95
CA GLY A 224 16.26 9.31 -27.51
C GLY A 224 16.22 10.60 -26.69
N PRO A 225 16.80 10.60 -25.46
CA PRO A 225 16.66 11.70 -24.49
C PRO A 225 17.34 13.01 -24.89
N ARG A 226 18.04 13.05 -26.04
CA ARG A 226 18.65 14.26 -26.60
C ARG A 226 17.87 14.82 -27.79
N PHE A 227 16.64 14.35 -28.01
CA PHE A 227 15.75 14.71 -29.12
C PHE A 227 15.73 16.22 -29.42
N LEU A 228 15.31 17.05 -28.47
CA LEU A 228 15.22 18.51 -28.65
C LEU A 228 16.55 19.14 -29.07
N LYS A 229 17.67 18.75 -28.43
CA LYS A 229 19.01 19.28 -28.75
C LYS A 229 19.50 18.89 -30.14
N ILE A 230 19.04 17.76 -30.66
CA ILE A 230 19.39 17.29 -32.02
C ILE A 230 18.52 18.01 -33.05
N VAL A 231 17.21 18.13 -32.79
CA VAL A 231 16.25 18.84 -33.64
C VAL A 231 16.62 20.32 -33.78
N GLU A 232 17.00 21.00 -32.70
CA GLU A 232 17.48 22.39 -32.70
C GLU A 232 18.71 22.59 -33.60
N ARG A 233 19.60 21.59 -33.69
CA ARG A 233 20.82 21.66 -34.52
C ARG A 233 20.57 21.34 -35.99
N LEU A 234 19.41 20.78 -36.31
CA LEU A 234 19.00 20.46 -37.67
C LEU A 234 18.12 21.57 -38.30
N GLU A 235 18.11 22.77 -37.72
CA GLU A 235 17.27 23.91 -38.11
C GLU A 235 17.32 24.27 -39.60
N ASN A 236 18.42 23.96 -40.29
CA ASN A 236 18.60 24.23 -41.71
C ASN A 236 18.01 23.14 -42.64
N HIS A 237 17.38 22.10 -42.08
CA HIS A 237 16.75 21.01 -42.83
C HIS A 237 15.23 21.05 -42.70
N ALA A 238 14.54 20.45 -43.67
CA ALA A 238 13.11 20.19 -43.58
C ALA A 238 12.88 19.00 -42.62
N LEU A 239 12.19 19.24 -41.52
CA LEU A 239 12.02 18.28 -40.43
C LEU A 239 10.58 17.84 -40.32
N LEU A 240 10.40 16.53 -40.10
CA LEU A 240 9.14 15.89 -39.70
C LEU A 240 9.33 15.35 -38.28
N VAL A 241 8.57 15.88 -37.33
CA VAL A 241 8.71 15.59 -35.90
C VAL A 241 7.39 15.10 -35.34
N CYS A 242 7.38 13.93 -34.70
CA CYS A 242 6.20 13.36 -34.05
C CYS A 242 6.57 12.93 -32.62
N ASP A 243 6.01 13.60 -31.62
CA ASP A 243 6.30 13.35 -30.20
C ASP A 243 5.08 13.75 -29.34
N GLN A 244 4.68 12.89 -28.40
CA GLN A 244 3.54 13.12 -27.50
C GLN A 244 3.76 14.23 -26.47
N THR A 245 5.02 14.58 -26.20
CA THR A 245 5.42 15.52 -25.13
C THR A 245 5.83 16.90 -25.65
N LEU A 246 5.84 17.09 -26.98
CA LEU A 246 6.27 18.34 -27.58
C LEU A 246 5.14 19.38 -27.64
N HIS A 247 5.37 20.53 -27.02
CA HIS A 247 4.53 21.70 -27.22
C HIS A 247 5.07 22.57 -28.36
N LEU A 248 4.18 23.21 -29.13
CA LEU A 248 4.57 24.08 -30.26
C LEU A 248 5.54 25.21 -29.82
N ALA A 249 5.40 25.68 -28.58
CA ALA A 249 6.29 26.67 -27.97
C ALA A 249 7.75 26.20 -27.85
N SER A 250 7.98 24.89 -27.69
CA SER A 250 9.31 24.29 -27.55
C SER A 250 10.13 24.34 -28.83
N LEU A 251 9.48 24.47 -30.00
CA LEU A 251 10.11 24.64 -31.31
C LEU A 251 9.91 26.05 -31.88
N GLY A 252 9.60 27.04 -31.04
CA GLY A 252 9.15 28.38 -31.48
C GLY A 252 10.16 29.20 -32.32
N HIS A 253 11.40 28.74 -32.44
CA HIS A 253 12.43 29.31 -33.31
C HIS A 253 12.39 28.74 -34.75
N LEU A 254 11.67 27.63 -34.97
CA LEU A 254 11.47 26.99 -36.28
C LEU A 254 10.05 27.28 -36.81
N PRO A 255 9.87 27.53 -38.11
CA PRO A 255 8.55 27.72 -38.71
C PRO A 255 7.78 26.39 -38.80
N THR A 256 7.13 26.00 -37.71
CA THR A 256 6.44 24.70 -37.58
C THR A 256 4.94 24.75 -37.87
N ARG A 257 4.39 23.68 -38.47
CA ARG A 257 2.95 23.48 -38.70
C ARG A 257 2.50 22.08 -38.30
N VAL A 258 1.27 21.94 -37.78
CA VAL A 258 0.64 20.65 -37.48
C VAL A 258 0.15 19.98 -38.78
N LEU A 259 0.48 18.70 -38.96
CA LEU A 259 -0.01 17.86 -40.07
C LEU A 259 -1.36 17.21 -39.69
N GLY A 260 -2.31 17.20 -40.63
CA GLY A 260 -3.60 16.53 -40.48
C GLY A 260 -4.08 15.92 -41.81
N PRO A 261 -5.08 15.00 -41.81
CA PRO A 261 -5.55 14.36 -43.04
C PRO A 261 -6.08 15.40 -44.05
N PRO A 262 -5.89 15.20 -45.37
CA PRO A 262 -6.22 16.20 -46.37
C PRO A 262 -7.73 16.20 -46.66
N PRO A 263 -8.33 17.35 -47.00
CA PRO A 263 -9.70 17.38 -47.50
C PRO A 263 -9.77 16.77 -48.91
N CYS A 264 -10.82 15.98 -49.15
CA CYS A 264 -11.00 15.29 -50.42
C CYS A 264 -11.22 16.29 -51.57
N GLN A 265 -10.33 16.30 -52.57
CA GLN A 265 -10.52 17.09 -53.78
C GLN A 265 -10.79 16.16 -54.97
N GLY A 266 -12.02 16.24 -55.51
CA GLY A 266 -12.34 15.86 -56.88
C GLY A 266 -12.34 14.37 -57.25
N THR A 267 -13.54 13.88 -57.60
CA THR A 267 -13.88 12.73 -58.47
C THR A 267 -13.40 11.30 -58.14
N SER A 268 -12.58 11.05 -57.12
CA SER A 268 -12.45 9.70 -56.54
C SER A 268 -13.40 9.55 -55.34
N PRO A 269 -14.00 8.36 -55.11
CA PRO A 269 -14.76 8.12 -53.89
C PRO A 269 -13.80 8.25 -52.73
N CYS A 270 -13.93 9.34 -51.98
CA CYS A 270 -13.06 9.57 -50.85
C CYS A 270 -13.40 8.55 -49.77
N PRO A 271 -12.49 7.62 -49.43
CA PRO A 271 -12.78 6.56 -48.47
C PRO A 271 -13.02 7.12 -47.06
N PHE A 272 -12.70 8.40 -46.82
CA PHE A 272 -12.73 9.03 -45.51
C PHE A 272 -14.01 9.84 -45.18
N GLU A 273 -14.91 10.14 -46.13
CA GLU A 273 -16.10 10.99 -45.83
C GLU A 273 -17.46 10.55 -46.42
N ALA A 274 -17.54 9.67 -47.42
CA ALA A 274 -18.81 9.48 -48.16
C ALA A 274 -19.93 8.70 -47.43
N ASN A 275 -19.63 8.01 -46.34
CA ASN A 275 -20.59 7.12 -45.64
C ASN A 275 -21.08 7.67 -44.28
N ARG A 276 -20.88 8.97 -43.98
CA ARG A 276 -21.27 9.55 -42.68
C ARG A 276 -22.16 10.79 -42.85
N LEU A 277 -23.33 10.76 -42.21
CA LEU A 277 -24.06 11.98 -41.86
C LEU A 277 -23.18 12.86 -40.96
N ILE A 278 -23.16 14.17 -41.19
CA ILE A 278 -22.71 15.12 -40.18
C ILE A 278 -23.78 15.13 -39.09
N LYS A 279 -23.39 14.66 -37.90
CA LYS A 279 -24.24 14.59 -36.71
C LYS A 279 -23.79 15.68 -35.75
N ILE A 280 -24.55 16.77 -35.70
CA ILE A 280 -24.26 17.87 -34.77
C ILE A 280 -25.20 17.72 -33.59
N ALA A 281 -24.64 17.36 -32.45
CA ALA A 281 -25.37 17.14 -31.21
C ALA A 281 -24.99 18.22 -30.19
N ASN A 282 -25.97 18.70 -29.42
CA ASN A 282 -25.68 19.46 -28.20
C ASN A 282 -25.10 18.50 -27.17
N VAL A 283 -23.76 18.44 -27.13
CA VAL A 283 -23.01 17.50 -26.29
C VAL A 283 -23.32 17.69 -24.82
N ARG A 284 -23.63 18.91 -24.35
CA ARG A 284 -23.98 19.13 -22.93
C ARG A 284 -25.29 18.46 -22.52
N LEU A 285 -26.26 18.41 -23.43
CA LEU A 285 -27.55 17.76 -23.17
C LEU A 285 -27.45 16.24 -23.35
N LEU A 286 -26.81 15.79 -24.42
CA LEU A 286 -26.67 14.36 -24.73
C LEU A 286 -25.57 13.65 -23.92
N ALA A 287 -24.64 14.38 -23.29
CA ALA A 287 -23.68 13.82 -22.34
C ALA A 287 -24.36 13.23 -21.08
N ARG A 288 -25.61 13.63 -20.78
CA ARG A 288 -26.41 13.01 -19.72
C ARG A 288 -26.97 11.64 -20.10
N TYR A 289 -26.92 11.27 -21.39
CA TYR A 289 -27.48 10.04 -21.94
C TYR A 289 -26.50 9.38 -22.95
N PRO A 290 -25.41 8.75 -22.46
CA PRO A 290 -24.34 8.24 -23.31
C PRO A 290 -24.74 7.13 -24.29
N SER A 291 -25.76 6.31 -23.97
CA SER A 291 -26.28 5.27 -24.87
C SER A 291 -27.08 5.89 -26.00
N ALA A 292 -27.86 6.93 -25.74
CA ALA A 292 -28.53 7.71 -26.77
C ALA A 292 -27.54 8.41 -27.71
N LEU A 293 -26.46 8.98 -27.16
CA LEU A 293 -25.37 9.53 -27.95
C LEU A 293 -24.69 8.44 -28.79
N ARG A 294 -24.42 7.25 -28.22
CA ARG A 294 -23.87 6.10 -28.96
C ARG A 294 -24.79 5.63 -30.09
N SER A 295 -26.08 5.43 -29.83
CA SER A 295 -27.04 5.02 -30.87
C SER A 295 -27.14 6.06 -31.98
N LEU A 296 -27.14 7.35 -31.65
CA LEU A 296 -27.06 8.43 -32.64
C LEU A 296 -25.75 8.39 -33.42
N VAL A 297 -24.59 8.21 -32.77
CA VAL A 297 -23.26 8.15 -33.40
C VAL A 297 -23.10 6.94 -34.30
N HIS A 298 -23.70 5.80 -33.96
CA HIS A 298 -23.66 4.60 -34.79
C HIS A 298 -24.63 4.66 -35.98
N LEU A 299 -25.75 5.41 -35.90
CA LEU A 299 -26.74 5.53 -36.97
C LEU A 299 -26.13 5.86 -38.36
N SER A 300 -26.05 4.90 -39.27
CA SER A 300 -25.44 5.07 -40.60
C SER A 300 -26.44 4.76 -41.69
N PHE A 301 -26.31 5.41 -42.84
CA PHE A 301 -27.16 5.18 -44.01
C PHE A 301 -26.27 4.88 -45.21
N THR A 302 -26.59 3.82 -45.96
CA THR A 302 -26.00 3.62 -47.29
C THR A 302 -26.62 4.58 -48.30
N ALA A 303 -25.94 4.81 -49.43
CA ALA A 303 -26.48 5.66 -50.50
C ALA A 303 -27.83 5.14 -51.04
N GLU A 304 -28.01 3.83 -51.08
CA GLU A 304 -29.24 3.16 -51.49
C GLU A 304 -30.34 3.28 -50.43
N GLU A 305 -30.02 3.12 -49.15
CA GLU A 305 -30.96 3.37 -48.05
C GLU A 305 -31.45 4.81 -48.01
N LEU A 306 -30.55 5.78 -48.25
CA LEU A 306 -30.91 7.19 -48.27
C LEU A 306 -31.84 7.51 -49.45
N ALA A 307 -31.62 6.90 -50.61
CA ALA A 307 -32.50 7.00 -51.78
C ALA A 307 -33.85 6.29 -51.60
N ASN A 308 -33.86 5.16 -50.88
CA ASN A 308 -35.09 4.46 -50.51
C ASN A 308 -35.90 5.25 -49.47
N LEU A 309 -35.24 5.87 -48.49
CA LEU A 309 -35.88 6.76 -47.52
C LEU A 309 -36.54 7.97 -48.19
N THR A 310 -35.88 8.60 -49.17
CA THR A 310 -36.48 9.72 -49.91
C THR A 310 -37.64 9.30 -50.80
N SER A 311 -37.58 8.13 -51.43
CA SER A 311 -38.72 7.62 -52.22
C SER A 311 -39.92 7.28 -51.33
N LEU A 312 -39.70 6.64 -50.18
CA LEU A 312 -40.74 6.31 -49.20
C LEU A 312 -41.29 7.55 -48.48
N ALA A 313 -40.47 8.59 -48.26
CA ALA A 313 -40.89 9.84 -47.63
C ALA A 313 -42.01 10.57 -48.39
N THR A 314 -42.21 10.27 -49.69
CA THR A 314 -43.35 10.77 -50.47
C THR A 314 -44.71 10.25 -49.98
N SER A 315 -44.72 9.10 -49.30
CA SER A 315 -45.92 8.48 -48.70
C SER A 315 -46.18 8.92 -47.25
N GLY A 316 -45.26 9.67 -46.65
CA GLY A 316 -45.33 10.18 -45.28
C GLY A 316 -44.01 9.95 -44.51
N PRO A 317 -43.48 10.96 -43.78
CA PRO A 317 -42.18 10.85 -43.10
C PRO A 317 -42.19 9.84 -41.95
N GLU A 318 -43.29 9.73 -41.21
CA GLU A 318 -43.45 8.74 -40.13
C GLU A 318 -43.48 7.31 -40.67
N ALA A 319 -44.23 7.06 -41.75
CA ALA A 319 -44.30 5.75 -42.38
C ALA A 319 -42.93 5.32 -42.94
N ALA A 320 -42.18 6.25 -43.55
CA ALA A 320 -40.82 6.01 -44.03
C ALA A 320 -39.84 5.71 -42.88
N ALA A 321 -39.91 6.48 -41.79
CA ALA A 321 -39.09 6.25 -40.60
C ALA A 321 -39.39 4.87 -39.96
N HIS A 322 -40.67 4.52 -39.82
CA HIS A 322 -41.09 3.22 -39.32
C HIS A 322 -40.67 2.08 -40.25
N ALA A 323 -40.76 2.23 -41.57
CA ALA A 323 -40.34 1.20 -42.51
C ALA A 323 -38.82 0.98 -42.48
N TYR A 324 -38.04 2.05 -42.32
CA TYR A 324 -36.59 1.98 -42.18
C TYR A 324 -36.18 1.28 -40.87
N VAL A 325 -36.77 1.68 -39.74
CA VAL A 325 -36.49 1.04 -38.44
C VAL A 325 -37.02 -0.39 -38.38
N ALA A 326 -38.07 -0.73 -39.13
CA ALA A 326 -38.56 -2.11 -39.24
C ALA A 326 -37.60 -3.01 -40.04
N THR A 327 -36.89 -2.47 -41.04
CA THR A 327 -35.87 -3.22 -41.80
C THR A 327 -34.49 -3.19 -41.13
N HIS A 328 -34.27 -2.24 -40.21
CA HIS A 328 -33.04 -2.09 -39.42
C HIS A 328 -33.39 -2.09 -37.91
N PRO A 329 -33.85 -3.24 -37.37
CA PRO A 329 -34.37 -3.34 -36.00
C PRO A 329 -33.31 -3.03 -34.94
N SER A 330 -33.76 -2.67 -33.72
CA SER A 330 -32.92 -2.23 -32.58
C SER A 330 -31.73 -3.15 -32.21
N SER A 331 -31.68 -4.38 -32.72
CA SER A 331 -30.52 -5.27 -32.67
C SER A 331 -29.28 -4.74 -33.40
N THR A 332 -29.41 -3.75 -34.29
CA THR A 332 -28.26 -3.08 -34.94
C THR A 332 -27.71 -1.91 -34.13
N TRP A 333 -28.43 -1.46 -33.09
CA TRP A 333 -28.08 -0.31 -32.26
C TRP A 333 -28.12 -0.58 -30.73
N PRO A 334 -27.82 -1.80 -30.24
CA PRO A 334 -27.94 -2.09 -28.82
C PRO A 334 -26.88 -1.32 -28.04
N GLY A 335 -27.24 -0.77 -26.89
CA GLY A 335 -26.21 -0.42 -25.92
C GLY A 335 -25.53 -1.70 -25.42
N GLU A 336 -24.24 -1.62 -25.17
CA GLU A 336 -23.45 -2.78 -24.75
C GLU A 336 -23.26 -2.72 -23.23
N ALA A 337 -23.68 -3.77 -22.53
CA ALA A 337 -23.36 -3.98 -21.13
C ALA A 337 -22.25 -5.03 -21.04
N ARG A 338 -21.13 -4.63 -20.47
CA ARG A 338 -19.92 -5.43 -20.38
C ARG A 338 -19.76 -5.96 -18.96
N VAL A 339 -19.23 -7.17 -18.83
CA VAL A 339 -18.67 -7.68 -17.58
C VAL A 339 -17.22 -7.99 -17.85
N ALA A 340 -16.32 -7.34 -17.11
CA ALA A 340 -14.91 -7.67 -17.19
C ALA A 340 -14.63 -8.87 -16.28
N VAL A 341 -14.04 -9.92 -16.84
CA VAL A 341 -13.56 -11.10 -16.14
C VAL A 341 -12.03 -11.01 -16.04
N LEU A 342 -11.54 -10.87 -14.82
CA LEU A 342 -10.10 -10.91 -14.54
C LEU A 342 -9.66 -12.36 -14.41
N LEU A 343 -8.76 -12.79 -15.29
CA LEU A 343 -8.15 -14.12 -15.31
C LEU A 343 -6.65 -14.05 -15.00
N PRO A 344 -6.06 -15.08 -14.39
CA PRO A 344 -4.62 -15.18 -14.21
C PRO A 344 -4.00 -16.05 -15.31
N ALA A 345 -3.61 -15.45 -16.45
CA ALA A 345 -3.08 -16.19 -17.59
C ALA A 345 -1.54 -16.28 -17.62
N SER A 346 -0.80 -15.31 -17.05
CA SER A 346 0.66 -15.21 -17.24
C SER A 346 1.54 -15.82 -16.15
N THR A 347 1.00 -16.19 -14.99
CA THR A 347 1.80 -16.90 -13.97
C THR A 347 1.74 -18.42 -14.20
N MET A 348 2.90 -19.11 -14.23
CA MET A 348 2.96 -20.59 -14.23
C MET A 348 2.13 -21.23 -13.09
N ARG A 349 1.79 -20.43 -12.05
CA ARG A 349 0.93 -20.78 -10.91
C ARG A 349 -0.49 -21.23 -11.30
N VAL A 350 -1.10 -20.67 -12.35
CA VAL A 350 -2.53 -20.87 -12.68
C VAL A 350 -2.79 -21.08 -14.19
N ALA A 351 -1.74 -21.05 -15.01
CA ALA A 351 -1.84 -21.22 -16.47
C ALA A 351 -2.62 -22.48 -16.93
N TYR A 352 -2.75 -23.50 -16.08
CA TYR A 352 -3.51 -24.73 -16.36
C TYR A 352 -5.03 -24.57 -16.34
N GLU A 353 -5.60 -23.57 -15.67
CA GLU A 353 -7.06 -23.35 -15.60
C GLU A 353 -7.53 -22.10 -16.38
N ALA A 354 -6.62 -21.20 -16.77
CA ALA A 354 -6.95 -19.97 -17.48
C ALA A 354 -7.77 -20.21 -18.76
N SER A 355 -7.35 -21.18 -19.59
CA SER A 355 -8.06 -21.56 -20.82
C SER A 355 -9.47 -22.13 -20.55
N SER A 356 -9.68 -22.78 -19.40
CA SER A 356 -10.99 -23.27 -19.00
C SER A 356 -11.91 -22.15 -18.56
N PHE A 357 -11.39 -21.12 -17.88
CA PHE A 357 -12.19 -19.97 -17.47
C PHE A 357 -12.55 -19.08 -18.67
N GLU A 358 -11.60 -18.87 -19.59
CA GLU A 358 -11.83 -18.19 -20.86
C GLU A 358 -12.92 -18.90 -21.68
N ALA A 359 -12.80 -20.22 -21.87
CA ALA A 359 -13.81 -21.00 -22.59
C ALA A 359 -15.19 -20.96 -21.92
N ALA A 360 -15.27 -20.92 -20.58
CA ALA A 360 -16.53 -20.78 -19.86
C ALA A 360 -17.14 -19.38 -20.01
N ALA A 361 -16.33 -18.32 -19.97
CA ALA A 361 -16.75 -16.95 -20.22
C ALA A 361 -17.31 -16.79 -21.64
N GLU A 362 -16.58 -17.28 -22.65
CA GLU A 362 -17.02 -17.30 -24.05
C GLU A 362 -18.28 -18.14 -24.26
N LEU A 363 -18.47 -19.22 -23.51
CA LEU A 363 -19.67 -20.04 -23.58
C LEU A 363 -20.89 -19.27 -23.07
N VAL A 364 -20.76 -18.53 -21.95
CA VAL A 364 -21.85 -17.69 -21.43
C VAL A 364 -22.25 -16.63 -22.44
N GLU A 365 -21.27 -15.93 -23.03
CA GLU A 365 -21.53 -14.91 -24.05
C GLU A 365 -22.30 -15.51 -25.25
N ARG A 366 -21.78 -16.61 -25.83
CA ARG A 366 -22.43 -17.30 -26.95
C ARG A 366 -23.85 -17.78 -26.64
N GLU A 367 -24.08 -18.32 -25.46
CA GLU A 367 -25.42 -18.79 -25.10
C GLU A 367 -26.39 -17.64 -24.84
N LEU A 368 -25.94 -16.55 -24.20
CA LEU A 368 -26.75 -15.35 -23.99
C LEU A 368 -27.09 -14.65 -25.30
N GLU A 369 -26.21 -14.67 -26.31
CA GLU A 369 -26.49 -14.15 -27.65
C GLU A 369 -27.57 -14.97 -28.39
N ASN A 370 -27.57 -16.29 -28.19
CA ASN A 370 -28.54 -17.19 -28.79
C ASN A 370 -29.92 -17.15 -28.09
N GLU A 371 -29.96 -16.77 -26.82
CA GLU A 371 -31.20 -16.53 -26.09
C GLU A 371 -31.84 -15.23 -26.58
N ARG A 372 -33.08 -15.28 -27.11
CA ARG A 372 -33.81 -14.08 -27.59
C ARG A 372 -33.83 -12.98 -26.52
N GLN A 373 -32.93 -12.01 -26.64
CA GLN A 373 -32.74 -10.95 -25.65
C GLN A 373 -33.89 -9.92 -25.70
N PRO A 374 -34.23 -9.27 -24.56
CA PRO A 374 -35.03 -8.06 -24.59
C PRO A 374 -34.29 -6.95 -25.36
N ARG A 375 -35.05 -6.13 -26.07
CA ARG A 375 -34.67 -5.25 -27.19
C ARG A 375 -33.62 -4.15 -26.90
N ALA A 376 -32.98 -4.10 -25.73
CA ALA A 376 -32.29 -2.91 -25.21
C ALA A 376 -30.75 -3.03 -25.04
N ALA A 377 -30.16 -4.21 -24.78
CA ALA A 377 -28.71 -4.31 -24.55
C ALA A 377 -28.08 -5.67 -24.87
N ARG A 378 -26.83 -5.68 -25.35
CA ARG A 378 -25.99 -6.88 -25.55
C ARG A 378 -25.09 -7.10 -24.33
N PHE A 379 -25.02 -8.34 -23.85
CA PHE A 379 -24.08 -8.76 -22.81
C PHE A 379 -22.75 -9.20 -23.44
N LYS A 380 -21.63 -8.59 -23.04
CA LYS A 380 -20.30 -8.98 -23.51
C LYS A 380 -19.38 -9.29 -22.34
N VAL A 381 -18.53 -10.30 -22.49
CA VAL A 381 -17.53 -10.64 -21.49
C VAL A 381 -16.15 -10.20 -21.97
N GLU A 382 -15.48 -9.35 -21.20
CA GLU A 382 -14.11 -8.94 -21.49
C GLU A 382 -13.14 -9.71 -20.61
N VAL A 383 -12.24 -10.49 -21.22
CA VAL A 383 -11.24 -11.27 -20.48
C VAL A 383 -9.95 -10.46 -20.38
N PHE A 384 -9.40 -10.29 -19.17
CA PHE A 384 -8.14 -9.60 -18.94
C PHE A 384 -7.20 -10.45 -18.08
N ASP A 385 -5.95 -10.59 -18.54
CA ASP A 385 -4.89 -11.25 -17.77
C ASP A 385 -4.28 -10.30 -16.72
N ASP A 386 -4.64 -10.48 -15.46
CA ASP A 386 -4.13 -9.67 -14.36
C ASP A 386 -2.83 -10.24 -13.74
N ALA A 387 -2.41 -11.45 -14.13
CA ALA A 387 -1.29 -12.17 -13.52
C ALA A 387 -1.39 -12.29 -11.98
N CYS A 388 -2.61 -12.31 -11.43
CA CYS A 388 -2.86 -12.19 -9.99
C CYS A 388 -2.24 -10.94 -9.32
N SER A 389 -2.10 -9.84 -10.07
CA SER A 389 -1.50 -8.60 -9.60
C SER A 389 -2.58 -7.54 -9.32
N ALA A 390 -2.80 -7.23 -8.03
CA ALA A 390 -3.74 -6.19 -7.62
C ALA A 390 -3.48 -4.81 -8.30
N PRO A 391 -2.22 -4.34 -8.47
CA PRO A 391 -1.93 -3.14 -9.24
C PRO A 391 -2.35 -3.22 -10.72
N ARG A 392 -2.22 -4.39 -11.36
CA ARG A 392 -2.64 -4.57 -12.77
C ARG A 392 -4.15 -4.59 -12.89
N ALA A 393 -4.83 -5.32 -12.01
CA ALA A 393 -6.29 -5.33 -11.93
C ALA A 393 -6.85 -3.92 -11.66
N TYR A 394 -6.23 -3.17 -10.75
CA TYR A 394 -6.60 -1.78 -10.48
C TYR A 394 -6.33 -0.85 -11.65
N LYS A 395 -5.17 -0.98 -12.32
CA LYS A 395 -4.87 -0.20 -13.52
C LYS A 395 -5.91 -0.45 -14.61
N TYR A 396 -6.27 -1.71 -14.86
CA TYR A 396 -7.32 -2.04 -15.81
C TYR A 396 -8.66 -1.43 -15.40
N LEU A 397 -9.03 -1.51 -14.11
CA LEU A 397 -10.23 -0.85 -13.58
C LEU A 397 -10.21 0.67 -13.86
N THR A 398 -9.10 1.37 -13.57
CA THR A 398 -9.00 2.82 -13.81
C THR A 398 -8.97 3.17 -15.29
N ASP A 399 -8.31 2.35 -16.11
CA ASP A 399 -8.24 2.56 -17.57
C ASP A 399 -9.63 2.33 -18.20
N ALA A 400 -10.32 1.24 -17.82
CA ALA A 400 -11.67 0.94 -18.28
C ALA A 400 -12.70 1.99 -17.82
N LEU A 401 -12.52 2.57 -16.62
CA LEU A 401 -13.34 3.67 -16.15
C LEU A 401 -12.95 5.01 -16.81
N GLY A 402 -11.71 5.20 -17.24
CA GLY A 402 -11.20 6.47 -17.78
C GLY A 402 -11.41 6.71 -19.28
N THR A 403 -11.69 5.67 -20.08
CA THR A 403 -11.67 5.71 -21.56
C THR A 403 -12.92 6.27 -22.25
N GLY A 404 -13.89 6.84 -21.53
CA GLY A 404 -15.12 7.37 -22.14
C GLY A 404 -16.23 6.32 -22.34
N GLU A 405 -15.99 5.07 -21.98
CA GLU A 405 -16.97 3.97 -22.01
C GLU A 405 -17.73 3.80 -20.68
N TYR A 406 -17.80 4.88 -19.88
CA TYR A 406 -18.32 4.98 -18.50
C TYR A 406 -19.62 4.23 -18.21
N GLY A 407 -20.56 4.11 -19.17
CA GLY A 407 -21.86 3.48 -18.93
C GLY A 407 -21.92 1.96 -19.20
N ALA A 408 -20.91 1.39 -19.87
CA ALA A 408 -20.99 0.01 -20.36
C ALA A 408 -20.55 -1.04 -19.33
N LEU A 409 -19.57 -0.75 -18.48
CA LEU A 409 -19.02 -1.73 -17.53
C LEU A 409 -19.99 -1.96 -16.36
N SER A 410 -20.63 -3.12 -16.33
CA SER A 410 -21.68 -3.44 -15.35
C SER A 410 -21.16 -4.07 -14.06
N ALA A 411 -20.08 -4.85 -14.14
CA ALA A 411 -19.42 -5.49 -13.01
C ALA A 411 -18.02 -5.99 -13.38
N LEU A 412 -17.26 -6.26 -12.33
CA LEU A 412 -16.00 -6.98 -12.39
C LEU A 412 -16.18 -8.37 -11.78
N ALA A 413 -15.94 -9.41 -12.57
CA ALA A 413 -15.86 -10.78 -12.10
C ALA A 413 -14.38 -11.15 -11.89
N GLY A 414 -13.99 -11.38 -10.64
CA GLY A 414 -12.60 -11.70 -10.28
C GLY A 414 -12.03 -10.72 -9.27
N PRO A 415 -10.70 -10.75 -9.05
CA PRO A 415 -9.71 -11.66 -9.65
C PRO A 415 -9.76 -13.09 -9.08
N ALA A 416 -9.17 -14.03 -9.82
CA ALA A 416 -9.11 -15.45 -9.47
C ALA A 416 -8.29 -15.74 -8.19
N CYS A 417 -7.33 -14.85 -7.87
CA CYS A 417 -6.51 -14.93 -6.67
C CYS A 417 -7.15 -14.16 -5.51
N GLY A 418 -7.21 -14.78 -4.32
CA GLY A 418 -7.92 -14.25 -3.16
C GLY A 418 -7.39 -12.89 -2.67
N ALA A 419 -6.07 -12.65 -2.76
CA ALA A 419 -5.47 -11.39 -2.29
C ALA A 419 -5.81 -10.17 -3.15
N ALA A 420 -5.74 -10.29 -4.48
CA ALA A 420 -6.06 -9.19 -5.37
C ALA A 420 -7.56 -8.80 -5.30
N PHE A 421 -8.42 -9.75 -4.92
CA PHE A 421 -9.85 -9.51 -4.73
C PHE A 421 -10.14 -8.53 -3.60
N ALA A 422 -9.50 -8.69 -2.44
CA ALA A 422 -9.73 -7.81 -1.31
C ALA A 422 -9.42 -6.34 -1.64
N ASP A 423 -8.35 -6.09 -2.38
CA ASP A 423 -7.91 -4.75 -2.74
C ASP A 423 -8.82 -4.10 -3.80
N VAL A 424 -9.24 -4.87 -4.79
CA VAL A 424 -10.21 -4.42 -5.79
C VAL A 424 -11.58 -4.17 -5.15
N ALA A 425 -12.06 -5.09 -4.31
CA ALA A 425 -13.31 -4.95 -3.59
C ALA A 425 -13.31 -3.74 -2.63
N ARG A 426 -12.17 -3.40 -2.01
CA ARG A 426 -12.02 -2.20 -1.16
C ARG A 426 -12.30 -0.90 -1.90
N GLN A 427 -11.93 -0.84 -3.18
CA GLN A 427 -12.07 0.36 -4.01
C GLN A 427 -13.40 0.39 -4.77
N SER A 428 -14.07 -0.75 -4.89
CA SER A 428 -15.38 -0.91 -5.53
C SER A 428 -16.43 0.14 -5.13
N PRO A 429 -16.58 0.58 -3.86
CA PRO A 429 -17.59 1.56 -3.47
C PRO A 429 -17.31 2.96 -4.00
N ALA A 430 -16.04 3.32 -4.19
CA ALA A 430 -15.64 4.62 -4.73
C ALA A 430 -16.06 4.80 -6.20
N HIS A 431 -16.18 3.69 -6.92
CA HIS A 431 -16.56 3.65 -8.33
C HIS A 431 -17.97 3.08 -8.55
N ALA A 432 -18.70 2.78 -7.46
CA ALA A 432 -19.99 2.11 -7.49
C ALA A 432 -20.03 0.91 -8.45
N LEU A 433 -18.93 0.14 -8.50
CA LEU A 433 -18.79 -0.99 -9.41
C LEU A 433 -18.95 -2.30 -8.62
N PRO A 434 -19.92 -3.15 -8.92
CA PRO A 434 -20.06 -4.46 -8.29
C PRO A 434 -18.87 -5.37 -8.58
N VAL A 435 -18.44 -6.13 -7.57
CA VAL A 435 -17.35 -7.12 -7.72
C VAL A 435 -17.85 -8.52 -7.33
N LEU A 436 -17.64 -9.50 -8.21
CA LEU A 436 -18.12 -10.87 -8.06
C LEU A 436 -16.94 -11.85 -7.93
N ALA A 437 -16.81 -12.50 -6.77
CA ALA A 437 -15.78 -13.49 -6.50
C ALA A 437 -16.24 -14.88 -6.94
N TYR A 438 -15.56 -15.44 -7.94
CA TYR A 438 -15.77 -16.81 -8.40
C TYR A 438 -14.71 -17.80 -7.87
N THR A 439 -13.79 -17.34 -7.02
CA THR A 439 -12.75 -18.17 -6.38
C THR A 439 -13.15 -18.55 -4.95
N PRO A 440 -13.04 -19.84 -4.56
CA PRO A 440 -13.44 -20.32 -3.22
C PRO A 440 -12.56 -19.79 -2.09
N GLN A 441 -11.43 -19.14 -2.40
CA GLN A 441 -10.51 -18.55 -1.43
C GLN A 441 -10.68 -17.03 -1.30
N ALA A 442 -11.71 -16.44 -1.92
CA ALA A 442 -11.97 -15.01 -1.81
C ALA A 442 -12.33 -14.65 -0.35
N PRO A 443 -11.57 -13.74 0.29
CA PRO A 443 -11.92 -13.27 1.62
C PRO A 443 -13.14 -12.35 1.60
N PRO A 444 -13.79 -12.20 2.77
CA PRO A 444 -14.72 -11.10 2.98
C PRO A 444 -13.96 -9.77 2.84
N PRO A 445 -14.43 -8.85 2.00
CA PRO A 445 -13.87 -7.51 1.96
C PRO A 445 -14.29 -6.71 3.22
N PRO A 446 -13.63 -5.59 3.51
CA PRO A 446 -13.88 -4.83 4.74
C PRO A 446 -15.34 -4.34 4.84
N PRO A 447 -15.91 -4.15 6.05
CA PRO A 447 -17.35 -3.88 6.28
C PRO A 447 -17.95 -2.69 5.50
N ALA A 448 -17.11 -1.78 4.99
CA ALA A 448 -17.54 -0.63 4.20
C ALA A 448 -17.87 -0.96 2.73
N THR A 449 -17.73 -2.22 2.29
CA THR A 449 -17.82 -2.62 0.88
C THR A 449 -19.11 -3.38 0.56
N ALA A 450 -20.25 -2.66 0.57
CA ALA A 450 -21.58 -3.23 0.27
C ALA A 450 -21.79 -3.70 -1.19
N LEU A 451 -20.74 -3.70 -2.03
CA LEU A 451 -20.80 -3.97 -3.46
C LEU A 451 -20.15 -5.29 -3.89
N ALA A 452 -19.67 -6.08 -2.93
CA ALA A 452 -18.99 -7.34 -3.20
C ALA A 452 -19.88 -8.56 -2.96
N LEU A 453 -19.84 -9.51 -3.90
CA LEU A 453 -20.57 -10.78 -3.89
C LEU A 453 -19.61 -11.96 -3.93
N LEU A 454 -19.61 -12.79 -2.89
CA LEU A 454 -18.79 -14.02 -2.83
C LEU A 454 -19.59 -15.20 -3.38
N ALA A 455 -19.58 -15.40 -4.71
CA ALA A 455 -20.31 -16.49 -5.37
C ALA A 455 -19.74 -17.87 -5.04
N ALA A 456 -18.48 -17.95 -4.66
CA ALA A 456 -17.81 -19.20 -4.26
C ALA A 456 -17.96 -19.53 -2.76
N GLY A 457 -18.52 -18.60 -1.98
CA GLY A 457 -18.60 -18.67 -0.51
C GLY A 457 -17.50 -17.89 0.21
N ASP A 458 -17.61 -17.80 1.53
CA ASP A 458 -16.68 -17.07 2.40
C ASP A 458 -15.50 -17.97 2.78
N ALA A 459 -14.27 -17.55 2.42
CA ALA A 459 -13.06 -18.31 2.71
C ALA A 459 -12.83 -18.55 4.22
N ARG A 460 -13.41 -17.73 5.12
CA ARG A 460 -13.33 -17.95 6.58
C ARG A 460 -13.96 -19.28 7.02
N GLN A 461 -14.90 -19.83 6.24
CA GLN A 461 -15.55 -21.11 6.55
C GLN A 461 -14.55 -22.27 6.60
N TYR A 462 -13.43 -22.17 5.87
CA TYR A 462 -12.35 -23.17 5.92
C TYR A 462 -11.60 -23.12 7.26
N SER A 463 -11.28 -21.92 7.74
CA SER A 463 -10.65 -21.73 9.05
C SER A 463 -11.57 -22.20 10.19
N GLU A 464 -12.87 -21.92 10.11
CA GLU A 464 -13.88 -22.42 11.07
C GLU A 464 -13.98 -23.94 11.06
N LEU A 465 -13.99 -24.56 9.88
CA LEU A 465 -14.00 -26.00 9.71
C LEU A 465 -12.77 -26.67 10.35
N TRP A 466 -11.58 -26.15 10.08
CA TRP A 466 -10.35 -26.72 10.64
C TRP A 466 -10.30 -26.54 12.16
N ALA A 467 -10.70 -25.38 12.70
CA ALA A 467 -10.82 -25.18 14.14
C ALA A 467 -11.78 -26.19 14.80
N ALA A 468 -12.93 -26.46 14.17
CA ALA A 468 -13.87 -27.48 14.62
C ALA A 468 -13.27 -28.89 14.59
N LEU A 469 -12.50 -29.23 13.55
CA LEU A 469 -11.79 -30.52 13.45
C LEU A 469 -10.72 -30.67 14.53
N LEU A 470 -9.87 -29.66 14.73
CA LEU A 470 -8.82 -29.66 15.77
C LEU A 470 -9.44 -29.87 17.16
N THR A 471 -10.53 -29.16 17.45
CA THR A 471 -11.31 -29.34 18.69
C THR A 471 -11.81 -30.77 18.84
N ARG A 472 -12.39 -31.35 17.78
CA ARG A 472 -12.96 -32.71 17.80
C ARG A 472 -11.89 -33.79 18.02
N MET A 473 -10.71 -33.61 17.42
CA MET A 473 -9.58 -34.54 17.51
C MET A 473 -8.72 -34.32 18.76
N ARG A 474 -8.95 -33.24 19.53
CA ARG A 474 -8.15 -32.81 20.69
C ARG A 474 -6.69 -32.48 20.35
N TRP A 475 -6.44 -32.04 19.13
CA TRP A 475 -5.13 -31.55 18.73
C TRP A 475 -4.96 -30.10 19.17
N ARG A 476 -3.90 -29.82 19.92
CA ARG A 476 -3.52 -28.51 20.45
C ARG A 476 -2.38 -27.87 19.70
N ARG A 477 -1.48 -28.65 19.07
CA ARG A 477 -0.31 -28.18 18.34
C ARG A 477 -0.47 -28.29 16.82
N LEU A 478 -0.14 -27.21 16.10
CA LEU A 478 -0.31 -27.11 14.64
C LEU A 478 0.86 -26.37 13.99
N GLY A 479 1.41 -26.91 12.91
CA GLY A 479 2.35 -26.20 12.05
C GLY A 479 1.65 -25.70 10.79
N ILE A 480 1.79 -24.41 10.47
CA ILE A 480 1.15 -23.81 9.29
C ILE A 480 2.23 -23.35 8.32
N LEU A 481 2.09 -23.70 7.04
CA LEU A 481 2.83 -23.13 5.92
C LEU A 481 1.84 -22.38 5.04
N SER A 482 2.04 -21.08 4.83
CA SER A 482 1.18 -20.27 3.97
C SER A 482 1.96 -19.36 3.04
N GLU A 483 1.25 -18.73 2.12
CA GLU A 483 1.74 -17.61 1.30
C GLU A 483 0.82 -16.38 1.46
N PRO A 484 1.29 -15.16 1.12
CA PRO A 484 0.53 -13.92 1.28
C PRO A 484 -0.82 -13.94 0.56
N ALA A 485 -0.90 -14.63 -0.59
CA ALA A 485 -2.12 -14.79 -1.36
C ALA A 485 -3.25 -15.49 -0.57
N THR A 486 -2.87 -16.40 0.34
CA THR A 486 -3.80 -17.24 1.12
C THR A 486 -4.10 -16.70 2.51
N HIS A 487 -3.37 -15.68 2.96
CA HIS A 487 -3.60 -14.99 4.25
C HIS A 487 -5.07 -14.62 4.48
N PRO A 488 -5.86 -14.23 3.46
CA PRO A 488 -7.25 -13.89 3.68
C PRO A 488 -8.18 -15.11 3.92
N SER A 489 -7.75 -16.32 3.53
CA SER A 489 -8.44 -17.59 3.82
C SER A 489 -8.00 -18.24 5.14
N LEU A 490 -6.85 -17.79 5.67
CA LEU A 490 -6.20 -18.26 6.89
C LEU A 490 -6.39 -17.23 8.01
N ASP A 491 -7.51 -17.30 8.73
CA ASP A 491 -7.74 -16.49 9.92
C ASP A 491 -6.99 -17.12 11.11
N VAL A 492 -5.69 -16.85 11.21
CA VAL A 492 -4.84 -17.34 12.29
C VAL A 492 -5.38 -16.91 13.66
N ALA A 493 -6.08 -15.77 13.75
CA ALA A 493 -6.68 -15.29 14.99
C ALA A 493 -7.73 -16.26 15.54
N ARG A 494 -8.51 -16.90 14.65
CA ARG A 494 -9.46 -17.96 15.04
C ARG A 494 -8.81 -19.28 15.44
N LEU A 495 -7.55 -19.48 15.06
CA LEU A 495 -6.73 -20.62 15.45
C LEU A 495 -5.84 -20.32 16.67
N GLN A 496 -5.94 -19.14 17.31
CA GLN A 496 -5.12 -18.73 18.45
C GLN A 496 -5.33 -19.55 19.74
N THR A 497 -6.38 -20.38 19.80
CA THR A 497 -6.57 -21.32 20.93
C THR A 497 -5.60 -22.52 20.89
N TYR A 498 -4.73 -22.59 19.89
CA TYR A 498 -3.80 -23.69 19.61
C TYR A 498 -2.33 -23.20 19.66
N ASP A 499 -1.40 -24.09 19.99
CA ASP A 499 0.05 -23.90 19.88
C ASP A 499 0.45 -23.94 18.39
N VAL A 500 0.32 -22.78 17.72
CA VAL A 500 0.49 -22.62 16.28
C VAL A 500 1.90 -22.13 15.95
N THR A 501 2.63 -22.89 15.13
CA THR A 501 3.87 -22.45 14.51
C THR A 501 3.63 -22.11 13.05
N HIS A 502 3.47 -20.83 12.75
CA HIS A 502 3.13 -20.33 11.41
C HIS A 502 4.38 -19.83 10.66
N PHE A 503 4.51 -20.26 9.42
CA PHE A 503 5.55 -19.83 8.49
C PHE A 503 4.91 -19.35 7.19
N GLU A 504 5.25 -18.13 6.81
CA GLU A 504 4.79 -17.52 5.58
C GLU A 504 5.95 -17.45 4.57
N LEU A 505 5.69 -17.87 3.33
CA LEU A 505 6.62 -17.73 2.22
C LEU A 505 6.66 -16.26 1.75
N VAL A 506 7.84 -15.78 1.35
CA VAL A 506 7.97 -14.45 0.74
C VAL A 506 7.64 -14.60 -0.74
N ASP A 507 6.68 -13.85 -1.28
CA ASP A 507 6.23 -14.05 -2.66
C ASP A 507 7.01 -13.18 -3.67
N ASP A 508 7.69 -13.81 -4.64
CA ASP A 508 8.27 -13.15 -5.83
C ASP A 508 7.60 -13.56 -7.17
N GLY A 509 6.53 -14.37 -7.11
CA GLY A 509 5.68 -14.76 -8.23
C GLY A 509 6.35 -15.61 -9.32
N THR A 510 7.66 -15.90 -9.23
CA THR A 510 8.42 -16.49 -10.33
C THR A 510 9.26 -17.71 -9.94
N ASN A 511 9.66 -17.87 -8.67
CA ASN A 511 10.48 -19.00 -8.22
C ASN A 511 9.85 -19.76 -7.03
N ILE A 512 9.96 -21.09 -7.05
CA ILE A 512 9.61 -21.93 -5.89
C ILE A 512 10.69 -21.75 -4.82
N HIS A 513 10.32 -21.26 -3.64
CA HIS A 513 11.23 -21.06 -2.50
C HIS A 513 11.61 -22.38 -1.79
N LYS A 514 12.18 -23.35 -2.53
CA LYS A 514 12.54 -24.70 -2.04
C LYS A 514 13.39 -24.68 -0.76
N ASP A 515 14.30 -23.72 -0.63
CA ASP A 515 15.17 -23.57 0.55
C ASP A 515 14.39 -23.16 1.80
N LEU A 516 13.47 -22.21 1.69
CA LEU A 516 12.62 -21.76 2.79
C LEU A 516 11.67 -22.88 3.23
N ILE A 517 11.05 -23.57 2.28
CA ILE A 517 10.19 -24.73 2.53
C ILE A 517 10.97 -25.85 3.24
N SER A 518 12.23 -26.08 2.85
CA SER A 518 13.12 -27.04 3.51
C SER A 518 13.48 -26.64 4.94
N GLN A 519 13.72 -25.35 5.19
CA GLN A 519 13.97 -24.85 6.54
C GLN A 519 12.73 -24.96 7.44
N TRP A 520 11.56 -24.66 6.89
CA TRP A 520 10.28 -24.83 7.57
C TRP A 520 10.06 -26.28 8.01
N ALA A 521 10.19 -27.24 7.08
CA ALA A 521 9.98 -28.65 7.38
C ALA A 521 10.93 -29.15 8.49
N LYS A 522 12.20 -28.73 8.45
CA LYS A 522 13.18 -29.02 9.52
C LYS A 522 12.73 -28.45 10.87
N ARG A 523 12.28 -27.19 10.92
CA ARG A 523 11.81 -26.55 12.16
C ARG A 523 10.55 -27.22 12.72
N ALA A 524 9.62 -27.60 11.85
CA ALA A 524 8.42 -28.33 12.24
C ALA A 524 8.76 -29.69 12.86
N ALA A 525 9.68 -30.44 12.24
CA ALA A 525 10.16 -31.71 12.77
C ALA A 525 10.92 -31.55 14.10
N THR A 526 11.82 -30.57 14.23
CA THR A 526 12.56 -30.34 15.49
C THR A 526 11.66 -29.90 16.64
N SER A 527 10.53 -29.27 16.33
CA SER A 527 9.53 -28.83 17.32
C SER A 527 8.49 -29.91 17.63
N ASN A 528 8.69 -31.14 17.12
CA ASN A 528 7.78 -32.28 17.24
C ASN A 528 6.33 -31.95 16.82
N ILE A 529 6.16 -31.17 15.75
CA ILE A 529 4.83 -30.87 15.21
C ILE A 529 4.38 -32.06 14.35
N ARG A 530 3.20 -32.61 14.66
CA ARG A 530 2.61 -33.74 13.92
C ARG A 530 1.43 -33.34 13.03
N ILE A 531 0.71 -32.27 13.36
CA ILE A 531 -0.39 -31.77 12.54
C ILE A 531 0.11 -30.60 11.72
N VAL A 532 0.02 -30.70 10.39
CA VAL A 532 0.59 -29.75 9.46
C VAL A 532 -0.49 -29.25 8.50
N TYR A 533 -0.71 -27.93 8.47
CA TYR A 533 -1.65 -27.28 7.57
C TYR A 533 -0.91 -26.48 6.50
N VAL A 534 -1.12 -26.83 5.24
CA VAL A 534 -0.52 -26.17 4.09
C VAL A 534 -1.59 -25.34 3.37
N CYS A 535 -1.40 -24.02 3.36
CA CYS A 535 -2.24 -23.03 2.70
C CYS A 535 -1.48 -22.42 1.53
N LEU A 536 -1.39 -23.14 0.42
CA LEU A 536 -0.70 -22.68 -0.78
C LEU A 536 -1.62 -22.88 -2.00
N GLU A 537 -1.64 -21.94 -2.93
CA GLU A 537 -2.42 -22.03 -4.16
C GLU A 537 -1.67 -22.86 -5.23
N ASP A 538 -0.33 -22.78 -5.28
CA ASP A 538 0.49 -23.49 -6.27
C ASP A 538 0.76 -24.96 -5.88
N ALA A 539 0.27 -25.88 -6.72
CA ALA A 539 0.49 -27.31 -6.54
C ALA A 539 1.99 -27.69 -6.47
N ARG A 540 2.87 -26.96 -7.18
CA ARG A 540 4.32 -27.21 -7.17
C ARG A 540 4.94 -26.91 -5.81
N GLU A 541 4.48 -25.87 -5.14
CA GLU A 541 4.92 -25.52 -3.79
C GLU A 541 4.40 -26.52 -2.75
N VAL A 542 3.16 -26.99 -2.92
CA VAL A 542 2.61 -28.10 -2.09
C VAL A 542 3.43 -29.38 -2.27
N ARG A 543 3.84 -29.72 -3.51
CA ARG A 543 4.76 -30.85 -3.76
C ARG A 543 6.10 -30.64 -3.06
N ALA A 544 6.69 -29.45 -3.17
CA ALA A 544 7.94 -29.12 -2.51
C ALA A 544 7.83 -29.23 -0.98
N ALA A 545 6.70 -28.82 -0.39
CA ALA A 545 6.43 -28.92 1.04
C ALA A 545 6.36 -30.38 1.53
N LEU A 546 5.66 -31.24 0.78
CA LEU A 546 5.60 -32.68 1.09
C LEU A 546 6.99 -33.33 0.98
N CYS A 547 7.78 -32.97 -0.03
CA CYS A 547 9.11 -33.51 -0.22
C CYS A 547 10.11 -33.08 0.86
N ALA A 548 10.09 -31.79 1.21
CA ALA A 548 10.84 -31.27 2.36
C ALA A 548 10.39 -31.95 3.67
N GLY A 549 9.09 -32.15 3.84
CA GLY A 549 8.51 -32.88 4.97
C GLY A 549 9.02 -34.32 5.06
N HIS A 550 9.05 -35.05 3.95
CA HIS A 550 9.60 -36.39 3.88
C HIS A 550 11.07 -36.43 4.31
N ALA A 551 11.90 -35.52 3.78
CA ALA A 551 13.31 -35.41 4.13
C ALA A 551 13.52 -35.04 5.61
N ALA A 552 12.57 -34.33 6.23
CA ALA A 552 12.58 -34.00 7.66
C ALA A 552 11.93 -35.08 8.56
N GLY A 553 11.39 -36.17 8.00
CA GLY A 553 10.76 -37.26 8.74
C GLY A 553 9.26 -37.07 9.05
N LEU A 554 8.61 -36.05 8.48
CA LEU A 554 7.17 -35.76 8.62
C LEU A 554 6.33 -36.70 7.74
N THR A 555 6.27 -37.96 8.14
CA THR A 555 5.56 -39.02 7.39
C THR A 555 4.28 -39.47 8.11
N PRO A 556 3.26 -39.95 7.38
CA PRO A 556 2.04 -40.51 7.98
C PRO A 556 2.30 -41.68 8.92
N SER A 557 3.28 -42.53 8.61
CA SER A 557 3.69 -43.65 9.48
C SER A 557 4.31 -43.19 10.80
N ALA A 558 4.90 -41.99 10.83
CA ALA A 558 5.37 -41.33 12.04
C ALA A 558 4.27 -40.53 12.75
N GLY A 559 2.99 -40.70 12.38
CA GLY A 559 1.85 -40.01 12.98
C GLY A 559 1.63 -38.58 12.47
N THR A 560 2.25 -38.18 11.35
CA THR A 560 2.04 -36.84 10.78
C THR A 560 0.71 -36.79 10.00
N VAL A 561 -0.12 -35.78 10.25
CA VAL A 561 -1.35 -35.52 9.49
C VAL A 561 -1.18 -34.25 8.66
N TRP A 562 -1.35 -34.39 7.35
CA TRP A 562 -1.31 -33.27 6.41
C TRP A 562 -2.74 -32.78 6.12
N LEU A 563 -2.98 -31.50 6.36
CA LEU A 563 -4.18 -30.77 5.93
C LEU A 563 -3.78 -29.96 4.69
N LEU A 564 -4.30 -30.35 3.53
CA LEU A 564 -3.93 -29.79 2.24
C LEU A 564 -5.08 -28.96 1.61
N PRO A 565 -4.76 -28.03 0.68
CA PRO A 565 -5.76 -27.23 0.00
C PRO A 565 -6.76 -28.09 -0.78
N GLY A 566 -8.05 -27.74 -0.70
CA GLY A 566 -9.09 -28.37 -1.52
C GLY A 566 -9.03 -27.99 -3.00
N THR A 567 -8.30 -26.94 -3.34
CA THR A 567 -8.16 -26.38 -4.68
C THR A 567 -6.99 -26.96 -5.47
N LEU A 568 -6.44 -28.12 -5.07
CA LEU A 568 -5.43 -28.80 -5.87
C LEU A 568 -6.05 -29.43 -7.14
N PRO A 569 -5.40 -29.30 -8.32
CA PRO A 569 -5.94 -29.79 -9.59
C PRO A 569 -5.93 -31.33 -9.66
N ASP A 570 -6.72 -31.92 -10.55
CA ASP A 570 -6.70 -33.37 -10.76
C ASP A 570 -5.31 -33.83 -11.24
N GLY A 571 -4.77 -34.89 -10.62
CA GLY A 571 -3.45 -35.39 -10.97
C GLY A 571 -2.28 -34.54 -10.45
N TRP A 572 -2.51 -33.60 -9.52
CA TRP A 572 -1.44 -32.79 -8.90
C TRP A 572 -0.29 -33.60 -8.28
N LEU A 573 -0.57 -34.85 -7.88
CA LEU A 573 0.42 -35.82 -7.37
C LEU A 573 1.24 -36.51 -8.47
N GLN A 574 0.84 -36.40 -9.75
CA GLN A 574 1.58 -36.97 -10.87
C GLN A 574 2.80 -36.09 -11.18
N GLN A 575 3.94 -36.72 -11.43
CA GLN A 575 5.21 -36.04 -11.67
C GLN A 575 5.25 -35.54 -13.12
N ASP A 576 5.36 -34.23 -13.33
CA ASP A 576 5.55 -33.68 -14.67
C ASP A 576 6.91 -34.07 -15.22
N HIS A 577 6.95 -34.51 -16.48
CA HIS A 577 8.18 -34.96 -17.16
C HIS A 577 9.29 -33.89 -17.25
N ALA A 578 9.01 -32.63 -16.92
CA ALA A 578 9.95 -31.50 -16.99
C ALA A 578 10.64 -31.18 -15.64
N GLU A 579 10.17 -31.71 -14.51
CA GLU A 579 10.78 -31.51 -13.18
C GLU A 579 11.55 -32.77 -12.76
N THR A 580 12.75 -32.96 -13.32
CA THR A 580 13.71 -33.93 -12.80
C THR A 580 14.31 -33.40 -11.49
N ASP A 581 13.67 -33.65 -10.35
CA ASP A 581 14.31 -33.54 -9.01
C ASP A 581 13.61 -34.43 -7.95
N GLU A 582 14.25 -35.57 -7.68
CA GLU A 582 14.53 -36.24 -6.40
C GLU A 582 13.44 -36.78 -5.44
N CYS A 583 12.16 -36.43 -5.54
CA CYS A 583 11.17 -36.87 -4.55
C CYS A 583 10.36 -38.12 -4.95
N GLY A 584 11.00 -39.30 -4.98
CA GLY A 584 10.37 -40.56 -5.39
C GLY A 584 9.27 -41.12 -4.46
N ALA A 585 8.99 -40.47 -3.33
CA ALA A 585 8.07 -40.95 -2.28
C ALA A 585 6.85 -40.03 -2.04
N LEU A 586 6.52 -39.12 -2.97
CA LEU A 586 5.42 -38.15 -2.80
C LEU A 586 4.08 -38.81 -2.43
N ALA A 587 3.73 -39.90 -3.11
CA ALA A 587 2.50 -40.67 -2.84
C ALA A 587 2.47 -41.26 -1.42
N VAL A 588 3.62 -41.61 -0.85
CA VAL A 588 3.73 -42.18 0.50
C VAL A 588 3.49 -41.10 1.56
N VAL A 589 3.98 -39.89 1.32
CA VAL A 589 3.87 -38.77 2.27
C VAL A 589 2.48 -38.15 2.23
N ALA A 590 1.88 -38.09 1.04
CA ALA A 590 0.51 -37.64 0.86
C ALA A 590 -0.52 -38.67 1.33
N GLU A 591 -0.16 -39.93 1.61
CA GLU A 591 -1.15 -40.93 2.00
C GLU A 591 -1.87 -40.58 3.32
N GLY A 592 -3.20 -40.59 3.31
CA GLY A 592 -4.01 -40.27 4.49
C GLY A 592 -4.20 -38.77 4.76
N HIS A 593 -3.71 -37.87 3.90
CA HIS A 593 -3.95 -36.42 4.02
C HIS A 593 -5.45 -36.08 3.96
N LEU A 594 -5.83 -34.99 4.61
CA LEU A 594 -7.18 -34.45 4.59
C LEU A 594 -7.22 -33.18 3.75
N ARG A 595 -8.33 -32.98 3.02
CA ARG A 595 -8.64 -31.72 2.35
C ARG A 595 -10.09 -31.33 2.59
N ALA A 596 -10.37 -30.04 2.56
CA ALA A 596 -11.74 -29.51 2.61
C ALA A 596 -12.12 -28.96 1.23
N VAL A 597 -13.21 -29.45 0.65
CA VAL A 597 -13.69 -29.04 -0.68
C VAL A 597 -15.16 -28.61 -0.60
N PRO A 598 -15.60 -27.65 -1.44
CA PRO A 598 -17.03 -27.33 -1.56
C PRO A 598 -17.85 -28.57 -1.91
N ALA A 599 -19.02 -28.74 -1.29
CA ALA A 599 -19.86 -29.93 -1.49
C ALA A 599 -20.24 -30.16 -2.96
N TRP A 600 -20.56 -29.09 -3.70
CA TRP A 600 -20.88 -29.18 -5.12
C TRP A 600 -19.70 -29.70 -5.97
N LEU A 601 -18.47 -29.43 -5.53
CA LEU A 601 -17.25 -29.90 -6.20
C LEU A 601 -16.89 -31.33 -5.77
N ALA A 602 -17.11 -31.67 -4.49
CA ALA A 602 -16.92 -33.02 -3.97
C ALA A 602 -17.88 -34.02 -4.64
N GLU A 603 -19.13 -33.60 -4.85
CA GLU A 603 -20.19 -34.37 -5.49
C GLU A 603 -20.19 -34.22 -7.02
N TRP A 604 -19.13 -33.62 -7.59
CA TRP A 604 -19.02 -33.36 -9.03
C TRP A 604 -18.90 -34.66 -9.84
N GLY A 605 -20.05 -35.22 -10.21
CA GLY A 605 -20.17 -36.48 -10.93
C GLY A 605 -21.53 -36.65 -11.61
N GLY A 606 -21.67 -37.72 -12.38
CA GLY A 606 -22.94 -38.07 -13.02
C GLY A 606 -23.33 -37.20 -14.23
N PRO A 607 -24.63 -37.02 -14.51
CA PRO A 607 -25.11 -36.41 -15.75
C PRO A 607 -24.82 -34.90 -15.88
N GLN A 608 -24.72 -34.16 -14.77
CA GLN A 608 -24.38 -32.73 -14.79
C GLN A 608 -22.95 -32.50 -15.29
N ARG A 609 -21.99 -33.31 -14.81
CA ARG A 609 -20.61 -33.29 -15.29
C ARG A 609 -20.53 -33.63 -16.78
N ALA A 610 -21.26 -34.66 -17.22
CA ALA A 610 -21.30 -35.07 -18.62
C ALA A 610 -21.90 -33.97 -19.53
N ASP A 611 -22.94 -33.27 -19.07
CA ASP A 611 -23.50 -32.11 -19.78
C ASP A 611 -22.50 -30.95 -19.86
N TRP A 612 -21.81 -30.64 -18.76
CA TRP A 612 -20.77 -29.61 -18.73
C TRP A 612 -19.61 -29.91 -19.67
N GLU A 613 -19.05 -31.12 -19.62
CA GLU A 613 -17.94 -31.55 -20.49
C GLU A 613 -18.35 -31.54 -21.98
N LYS A 614 -19.64 -31.78 -22.27
CA LYS A 614 -20.19 -31.67 -23.63
C LYS A 614 -20.31 -30.21 -24.09
N ARG A 615 -20.72 -29.31 -23.19
CA ARG A 615 -20.95 -27.88 -23.48
C ARG A 615 -19.66 -27.07 -23.55
N CYS A 616 -18.70 -27.39 -22.70
CA CYS A 616 -17.35 -26.85 -22.75
C CYS A 616 -16.30 -27.98 -22.81
N PRO A 617 -15.92 -28.42 -24.02
CA PRO A 617 -14.89 -29.44 -24.21
C PRO A 617 -13.55 -28.95 -23.64
N GLY A 618 -12.97 -29.71 -22.71
CA GLY A 618 -11.70 -29.36 -22.06
C GLY A 618 -11.85 -28.42 -20.85
N CYS A 619 -13.05 -27.94 -20.53
CA CYS A 619 -13.27 -27.20 -19.29
C CYS A 619 -13.12 -28.08 -18.05
N ARG A 620 -12.48 -27.53 -17.02
CA ARG A 620 -12.41 -28.11 -15.68
C ARG A 620 -13.70 -27.81 -14.89
N PRO A 621 -14.01 -28.60 -13.84
CA PRO A 621 -15.19 -28.40 -12.99
C PRO A 621 -15.32 -27.00 -12.39
N ARG A 622 -14.20 -26.34 -12.05
CA ARG A 622 -14.21 -25.02 -11.39
C ARG A 622 -14.71 -23.90 -12.29
N ALA A 623 -14.50 -24.01 -13.60
CA ALA A 623 -15.01 -23.03 -14.55
C ALA A 623 -16.55 -23.01 -14.61
N ALA A 624 -17.22 -24.07 -14.17
CA ALA A 624 -18.67 -24.08 -14.03
C ALA A 624 -19.18 -23.07 -12.98
N LEU A 625 -18.36 -22.71 -11.98
CA LEU A 625 -18.70 -21.68 -11.00
C LEU A 625 -18.67 -20.29 -11.62
N LEU A 626 -17.65 -19.98 -12.43
CA LEU A 626 -17.60 -18.73 -13.21
C LEU A 626 -18.79 -18.66 -14.16
N TYR A 627 -19.09 -19.77 -14.87
CA TYR A 627 -20.26 -19.87 -15.74
C TYR A 627 -21.56 -19.50 -15.00
N ASP A 628 -21.81 -20.11 -13.85
CA ASP A 628 -23.00 -19.83 -13.04
C ASP A 628 -23.03 -18.38 -12.52
N ALA A 629 -21.88 -17.87 -12.08
CA ALA A 629 -21.75 -16.51 -11.55
C ALA A 629 -22.08 -15.46 -12.63
N LEU A 630 -21.56 -15.64 -13.85
CA LEU A 630 -21.86 -14.76 -14.99
C LEU A 630 -23.32 -14.88 -15.44
N ARG A 631 -23.88 -16.10 -15.48
CA ARG A 631 -25.30 -16.33 -15.80
C ARG A 631 -26.24 -15.68 -14.79
N LEU A 632 -25.92 -15.81 -13.50
CA LEU A 632 -26.64 -15.15 -12.41
C LEU A 632 -26.61 -13.62 -12.59
N TRP A 633 -25.43 -13.06 -12.84
CA TRP A 633 -25.26 -11.61 -13.05
C TRP A 633 -26.05 -11.11 -14.26
N ALA A 634 -25.92 -11.77 -15.40
CA ALA A 634 -26.64 -11.45 -16.62
C ALA A 634 -28.16 -11.51 -16.42
N ALA A 635 -28.67 -12.48 -15.65
CA ALA A 635 -30.09 -12.59 -15.35
C ALA A 635 -30.62 -11.41 -14.52
N ALA A 636 -29.88 -10.96 -13.52
CA ALA A 636 -30.26 -9.79 -12.70
C ALA A 636 -30.18 -8.49 -13.50
N LEU A 637 -29.11 -8.30 -14.27
CA LEU A 637 -28.96 -7.15 -15.15
C LEU A 637 -30.10 -7.09 -16.18
N ARG A 638 -30.51 -8.25 -16.72
CA ARG A 638 -31.66 -8.34 -17.63
C ARG A 638 -32.96 -7.87 -16.98
N ARG A 639 -33.21 -8.24 -15.73
CA ARG A 639 -34.40 -7.77 -14.99
C ARG A 639 -34.34 -6.26 -14.76
N LEU A 640 -33.18 -5.72 -14.41
CA LEU A 640 -32.97 -4.29 -14.25
C LEU A 640 -33.25 -3.54 -15.55
N LEU A 641 -32.66 -3.98 -16.67
CA LEU A 641 -32.83 -3.34 -17.98
C LEU A 641 -34.23 -3.53 -18.56
N ALA A 642 -34.91 -4.64 -18.24
CA ALA A 642 -36.32 -4.82 -18.59
C ALA A 642 -37.25 -3.87 -17.82
N ALA A 643 -36.91 -3.55 -16.56
CA ALA A 643 -37.68 -2.62 -15.73
C ALA A 643 -37.34 -1.15 -16.00
N LYS A 644 -36.07 -0.84 -16.29
CA LYS A 644 -35.54 0.52 -16.51
C LYS A 644 -34.48 0.53 -17.63
N PRO A 645 -34.88 0.59 -18.91
CA PRO A 645 -33.96 0.55 -20.06
C PRO A 645 -32.90 1.67 -20.07
N THR A 646 -33.23 2.86 -19.56
CA THR A 646 -32.32 4.01 -19.43
C THR A 646 -31.20 3.83 -18.41
N SER A 647 -31.23 2.74 -17.62
CA SER A 647 -30.18 2.46 -16.64
C SER A 647 -28.82 2.11 -17.29
N LEU A 648 -28.81 1.76 -18.57
CA LEU A 648 -27.60 1.43 -19.35
C LEU A 648 -26.66 2.63 -19.58
N ASP A 649 -27.18 3.85 -19.39
CA ASP A 649 -26.42 5.09 -19.50
C ASP A 649 -25.42 5.29 -18.37
N ASP A 650 -25.77 4.83 -17.17
CA ASP A 650 -24.96 4.92 -15.97
C ASP A 650 -25.34 3.77 -15.03
N LEU A 651 -24.66 2.64 -15.22
CA LEU A 651 -24.78 1.45 -14.37
C LEU A 651 -24.10 1.63 -13.00
N HIS A 652 -23.33 2.72 -12.82
CA HIS A 652 -22.59 3.03 -11.61
C HIS A 652 -23.37 3.95 -10.65
N ARG A 653 -24.67 4.16 -10.89
CA ARG A 653 -25.48 4.89 -9.89
C ARG A 653 -25.65 4.05 -8.63
N PRO A 654 -25.32 4.58 -7.43
CA PRO A 654 -25.36 3.81 -6.18
C PRO A 654 -26.74 3.18 -5.86
N ASP A 655 -27.84 3.81 -6.27
CA ASP A 655 -29.19 3.29 -6.11
C ASP A 655 -29.48 2.09 -7.03
N LEU A 656 -29.05 2.16 -8.29
CA LEU A 656 -29.17 1.05 -9.24
C LEU A 656 -28.38 -0.16 -8.80
N VAL A 657 -27.13 0.07 -8.39
CA VAL A 657 -26.21 -0.97 -7.94
C VAL A 657 -26.76 -1.69 -6.69
N ARG A 658 -27.26 -0.94 -5.71
CA ARG A 658 -27.92 -1.54 -4.52
C ARG A 658 -29.15 -2.35 -4.91
N THR A 659 -29.96 -1.85 -5.85
CA THR A 659 -31.14 -2.57 -6.35
C THR A 659 -30.74 -3.89 -7.01
N LEU A 660 -29.68 -3.87 -7.82
CA LEU A 660 -29.15 -5.05 -8.50
C LEU A 660 -28.65 -6.11 -7.52
N ILE A 661 -27.87 -5.71 -6.51
CA ILE A 661 -27.37 -6.61 -5.47
C ILE A 661 -28.51 -7.18 -4.61
N ASN A 662 -29.52 -6.38 -4.28
CA ASN A 662 -30.70 -6.85 -3.56
C ASN A 662 -31.52 -7.85 -4.39
N ASP A 663 -31.69 -7.64 -5.70
CA ASP A 663 -32.39 -8.60 -6.58
C ASP A 663 -31.61 -9.93 -6.72
N LEU A 664 -30.28 -9.84 -6.84
CA LEU A 664 -29.39 -11.00 -6.90
C LEU A 664 -29.46 -11.85 -5.63
N THR A 665 -29.48 -11.21 -4.47
CA THR A 665 -29.39 -11.90 -3.17
C THR A 665 -30.74 -12.34 -2.62
N SER A 666 -31.85 -11.77 -3.13
CA SER A 666 -33.21 -12.18 -2.77
C SER A 666 -33.74 -13.37 -3.59
N THR A 667 -33.11 -13.70 -4.73
CA THR A 667 -33.54 -14.79 -5.61
C THR A 667 -32.64 -16.03 -5.52
N ASN A 668 -33.23 -17.21 -5.29
CA ASN A 668 -32.50 -18.48 -5.28
C ASN A 668 -32.19 -18.92 -6.71
N TYR A 669 -30.99 -18.59 -7.20
CA TYR A 669 -30.50 -19.10 -8.48
C TYR A 669 -30.04 -20.56 -8.34
N THR A 670 -30.43 -21.39 -9.31
CA THR A 670 -30.00 -22.80 -9.37
C THR A 670 -29.28 -23.01 -10.68
N GLY A 671 -27.97 -23.28 -10.59
CA GLY A 671 -27.09 -23.49 -11.73
C GLY A 671 -26.40 -24.86 -11.71
N LEU A 672 -25.32 -25.00 -12.46
CA LEU A 672 -24.50 -26.21 -12.55
C LEU A 672 -23.84 -26.57 -11.21
N THR A 673 -23.46 -25.57 -10.42
CA THR A 673 -22.81 -25.71 -9.12
C THR A 673 -23.82 -25.82 -7.97
N GLY A 674 -25.11 -26.00 -8.27
CA GLY A 674 -26.18 -26.12 -7.28
C GLY A 674 -26.91 -24.80 -6.98
N THR A 675 -27.63 -24.75 -5.87
CA THR A 675 -28.44 -23.59 -5.48
C THR A 675 -27.61 -22.54 -4.73
N PHE A 676 -27.74 -21.29 -5.13
CA PHE A 676 -27.11 -20.14 -4.51
C PHE A 676 -28.02 -19.63 -3.38
N LYS A 677 -27.61 -19.90 -2.13
CA LYS A 677 -28.24 -19.35 -0.93
C LYS A 677 -27.32 -18.29 -0.35
N TRP A 678 -27.86 -17.13 -0.03
CA TRP A 678 -27.07 -15.98 0.41
C TRP A 678 -27.16 -15.78 1.92
N ALA A 679 -26.02 -15.44 2.53
CA ALA A 679 -25.94 -14.85 3.86
C ALA A 679 -25.37 -13.43 3.73
N SER A 680 -25.85 -12.53 4.58
CA SER A 680 -25.31 -11.17 4.67
C SER A 680 -24.75 -10.96 6.07
N THR A 681 -23.45 -10.65 6.13
CA THR A 681 -22.73 -10.28 7.35
C THR A 681 -21.94 -9.01 7.06
N ASP A 682 -22.13 -7.98 7.87
CA ASP A 682 -21.42 -6.70 7.76
C ASP A 682 -21.47 -6.03 6.37
N GLY A 683 -22.60 -6.19 5.65
CA GLY A 683 -22.80 -5.61 4.32
C GLY A 683 -22.19 -6.42 3.16
N VAL A 684 -21.49 -7.52 3.45
CA VAL A 684 -20.96 -8.45 2.45
C VAL A 684 -21.97 -9.57 2.21
N HIS A 685 -22.24 -9.89 0.94
CA HIS A 685 -23.14 -10.96 0.55
C HIS A 685 -22.34 -12.19 0.11
N ALA A 686 -22.44 -13.28 0.86
CA ALA A 686 -21.69 -14.50 0.62
C ALA A 686 -22.60 -15.71 0.38
N ARG A 687 -22.22 -16.58 -0.57
CA ARG A 687 -22.90 -17.85 -0.79
C ARG A 687 -22.64 -18.78 0.41
N LEU A 688 -23.70 -19.38 0.94
CA LEU A 688 -23.59 -20.47 1.91
C LEU A 688 -23.20 -21.75 1.16
N VAL A 689 -21.96 -22.19 1.35
CA VAL A 689 -21.39 -23.35 0.67
C VAL A 689 -21.02 -24.41 1.70
N PRO A 690 -21.77 -25.53 1.79
CA PRO A 690 -21.37 -26.64 2.65
C PRO A 690 -20.00 -27.19 2.21
N LEU A 691 -19.13 -27.51 3.16
CA LEU A 691 -17.82 -28.09 2.90
C LEU A 691 -17.83 -29.59 3.20
N VAL A 692 -17.11 -30.38 2.41
CA VAL A 692 -16.90 -31.81 2.59
C VAL A 692 -15.44 -32.04 2.90
N ILE A 693 -15.16 -32.76 3.98
CA ILE A 693 -13.82 -33.22 4.32
C ILE A 693 -13.60 -34.55 3.61
N GLN A 694 -12.54 -34.62 2.81
CA GLN A 694 -12.13 -35.82 2.12
C GLN A 694 -10.77 -36.28 2.61
N GLN A 695 -10.61 -37.59 2.75
CA GLN A 695 -9.33 -38.23 3.04
C GLN A 695 -8.79 -38.91 1.77
N TRP A 696 -7.53 -38.66 1.45
CA TRP A 696 -6.85 -39.38 0.38
C TRP A 696 -6.47 -40.80 0.81
N ARG A 697 -6.89 -41.78 0.03
CA ARG A 697 -6.63 -43.19 0.28
C ARG A 697 -6.43 -43.96 -1.02
N ASN A 698 -5.29 -44.63 -1.16
CA ASN A 698 -4.98 -45.51 -2.30
C ASN A 698 -5.32 -44.88 -3.68
N GLY A 699 -4.96 -43.61 -3.89
CA GLY A 699 -5.17 -42.96 -5.19
C GLY A 699 -6.53 -42.30 -5.41
N SER A 700 -7.41 -42.29 -4.40
CA SER A 700 -8.75 -41.69 -4.50
C SER A 700 -9.13 -40.93 -3.23
N TYR A 701 -10.08 -40.00 -3.35
CA TYR A 701 -10.64 -39.27 -2.20
C TYR A 701 -11.89 -39.97 -1.69
N ILE A 702 -11.98 -40.13 -0.36
CA ILE A 702 -13.13 -40.69 0.34
C ILE A 702 -13.70 -39.62 1.26
N ASP A 703 -15.01 -39.39 1.21
CA ASP A 703 -15.70 -38.46 2.08
C ASP A 703 -15.70 -38.98 3.53
N VAL A 704 -15.20 -38.16 4.47
CA VAL A 704 -15.08 -38.51 5.90
C VAL A 704 -15.84 -37.57 6.82
N GLY A 705 -16.30 -36.42 6.32
CA GLY A 705 -17.11 -35.49 7.10
C GLY A 705 -17.72 -34.36 6.28
N ARG A 706 -18.65 -33.63 6.89
CA ARG A 706 -19.38 -32.52 6.26
C ARG A 706 -19.57 -31.38 7.25
N TRP A 707 -19.44 -30.16 6.75
CA TRP A 707 -19.60 -28.90 7.47
C TRP A 707 -20.70 -28.07 6.83
N ASN A 708 -21.68 -27.68 7.64
CA ASN A 708 -22.85 -26.91 7.17
C ASN A 708 -22.78 -25.43 7.61
N GLY A 709 -21.61 -24.90 7.95
CA GLY A 709 -21.41 -23.52 8.41
C GLY A 709 -21.55 -23.31 9.92
N SER A 710 -21.94 -24.33 10.68
CA SER A 710 -22.12 -24.24 12.14
C SER A 710 -21.79 -25.53 12.89
N ASP A 711 -22.01 -26.69 12.26
CA ASP A 711 -21.76 -27.99 12.86
C ASP A 711 -20.92 -28.89 11.93
N LEU A 712 -20.04 -29.70 12.54
CA LEU A 712 -19.13 -30.62 11.90
C LEU A 712 -19.58 -32.07 12.15
N SER A 713 -20.14 -32.70 11.12
CA SER A 713 -20.46 -34.13 11.12
C SER A 713 -19.27 -34.93 10.60
N LEU A 714 -18.60 -35.68 11.47
CA LEU A 714 -17.47 -36.55 11.13
C LEU A 714 -17.83 -38.02 11.29
N ASP A 715 -17.58 -38.83 10.25
CA ASP A 715 -17.73 -40.27 10.31
C ASP A 715 -16.42 -40.94 10.75
N MET A 716 -16.31 -41.13 12.07
CA MET A 716 -15.14 -41.78 12.69
C MET A 716 -14.97 -43.25 12.25
N SER A 717 -16.00 -43.90 11.71
CA SER A 717 -15.92 -45.29 11.27
C SER A 717 -15.21 -45.44 9.92
N VAL A 718 -15.32 -44.42 9.06
CA VAL A 718 -14.71 -44.37 7.72
C VAL A 718 -13.27 -43.87 7.79
N LEU A 719 -12.98 -42.97 8.73
CA LEU A 719 -11.67 -42.37 8.91
C LEU A 719 -10.62 -43.43 9.32
N ARG A 720 -9.46 -43.41 8.67
CA ARG A 720 -8.36 -44.36 8.91
C ARG A 720 -7.04 -43.61 9.05
N TRP A 721 -6.20 -44.03 9.99
CA TRP A 721 -4.89 -43.43 10.24
C TRP A 721 -3.78 -44.41 9.90
N GLN A 722 -2.66 -43.91 9.40
CA GLN A 722 -1.49 -44.70 9.00
C GLN A 722 -0.53 -44.98 10.18
N THR A 723 -0.96 -44.72 11.42
CA THR A 723 -0.19 -45.05 12.62
C THR A 723 -0.10 -46.57 12.80
N SER A 724 0.95 -47.03 13.48
CA SER A 724 1.19 -48.46 13.73
C SER A 724 0.06 -49.16 14.51
N ASP A 725 -0.75 -48.40 15.24
CA ASP A 725 -1.88 -48.87 16.04
C ASP A 725 -3.27 -48.52 15.45
N GLY A 726 -3.31 -47.79 14.33
CA GLY A 726 -4.53 -47.33 13.66
C GLY A 726 -5.39 -46.34 14.46
N ARG A 727 -4.88 -45.80 15.59
CA ARG A 727 -5.58 -44.82 16.42
C ARG A 727 -5.37 -43.40 15.91
N ILE A 728 -6.14 -42.47 16.47
CA ILE A 728 -5.99 -41.03 16.18
C ILE A 728 -4.56 -40.62 16.56
N PRO A 729 -3.78 -40.01 15.65
CA PRO A 729 -2.43 -39.53 15.94
C PRO A 729 -2.44 -38.51 17.08
N ASP A 730 -1.37 -38.49 17.88
CA ASP A 730 -1.11 -37.33 18.74
C ASP A 730 -0.65 -36.13 17.91
N ASP A 731 -0.77 -34.95 18.49
CA ASP A 731 -0.31 -33.69 17.87
C ASP A 731 1.16 -33.37 18.19
N GLY A 732 1.86 -34.29 18.86
CA GLY A 732 3.21 -34.13 19.37
C GLY A 732 3.33 -33.24 20.62
N SER A 733 2.22 -32.90 21.27
CA SER A 733 2.21 -32.27 22.60
C SER A 733 2.62 -33.27 23.69
N GLU A 734 3.29 -32.80 24.76
CA GLU A 734 3.73 -33.69 25.85
C GLU A 734 2.52 -34.17 26.68
N ASN A 735 2.22 -35.47 26.62
CA ASN A 735 1.16 -36.07 27.45
C ASN A 735 1.55 -36.10 28.94
N CYS A 736 0.75 -35.44 29.78
CA CYS A 736 1.02 -35.31 31.21
C CYS A 736 0.58 -36.53 32.03
N GLY A 737 1.51 -37.18 32.74
CA GLY A 737 1.18 -38.21 33.75
C GLY A 737 0.51 -37.66 35.01
N LEU A 738 0.59 -36.34 35.26
CA LEU A 738 0.01 -35.61 36.40
C LEU A 738 -1.21 -34.78 35.99
N GLN A 739 -1.90 -35.15 34.90
CA GLN A 739 -2.99 -34.35 34.33
C GLN A 739 -4.06 -33.97 35.37
N GLN A 740 -4.40 -34.88 36.29
CA GLN A 740 -5.35 -34.58 37.38
C GLN A 740 -4.87 -33.48 38.34
N LEU A 741 -3.56 -33.41 38.60
CA LEU A 741 -2.96 -32.36 39.44
C LEU A 741 -2.88 -31.04 38.68
N ALA A 742 -2.61 -31.10 37.38
CA ALA A 742 -2.59 -29.95 36.47
C ALA A 742 -3.99 -29.33 36.35
N ASP A 743 -5.02 -30.15 36.16
CA ASP A 743 -6.42 -29.71 36.08
C ASP A 743 -6.91 -29.13 37.42
N LEU A 744 -6.48 -29.70 38.56
CA LEU A 744 -6.82 -29.21 39.91
C LEU A 744 -6.14 -27.87 40.23
N LEU A 745 -4.96 -27.63 39.67
CA LEU A 745 -4.20 -26.38 39.79
C LEU A 745 -4.54 -25.38 38.69
N GLY A 746 -5.39 -25.75 37.73
CA GLY A 746 -5.77 -24.92 36.59
C GLY A 746 -4.59 -24.52 35.68
N GLY A 747 -3.55 -25.36 35.58
CA GLY A 747 -2.32 -25.03 34.85
C GLY A 747 -1.76 -26.19 34.02
N ASP A 748 -0.73 -25.93 33.22
CA ASP A 748 -0.12 -26.94 32.34
C ASP A 748 0.65 -28.02 33.13
N CYS A 749 0.96 -29.15 32.49
CA CYS A 749 1.70 -30.25 33.12
C CYS A 749 3.01 -29.80 33.79
N ARG A 750 3.70 -28.84 33.16
CA ARG A 750 4.93 -28.25 33.67
C ARG A 750 4.68 -27.50 34.98
N THR A 751 3.54 -26.84 35.13
CA THR A 751 3.13 -26.17 36.38
C THR A 751 2.84 -27.19 37.49
N ALA A 752 2.23 -28.34 37.17
CA ALA A 752 2.00 -29.42 38.12
C ALA A 752 3.31 -30.05 38.63
N PHE A 753 4.27 -30.27 37.73
CA PHE A 753 5.62 -30.73 38.09
C PHE A 753 6.36 -29.69 38.93
N ILE A 754 6.31 -28.41 38.54
CA ILE A 754 6.95 -27.31 39.27
C ILE A 754 6.30 -27.15 40.64
N ALA A 755 4.98 -27.28 40.78
CA ALA A 755 4.27 -27.20 42.05
C ALA A 755 4.67 -28.34 42.99
N LEU A 756 4.73 -29.58 42.48
CA LEU A 756 5.19 -30.73 43.26
C LEU A 756 6.65 -30.58 43.69
N ALA A 757 7.53 -30.15 42.78
CA ALA A 757 8.93 -29.89 43.06
C ALA A 757 9.10 -28.72 44.04
N ALA A 758 8.29 -27.67 43.94
CA ALA A 758 8.29 -26.51 44.82
C ALA A 758 7.79 -26.87 46.23
N LEU A 759 6.82 -27.77 46.36
CA LEU A 759 6.38 -28.29 47.66
C LEU A 759 7.46 -29.13 48.34
N LEU A 760 8.14 -30.00 47.59
CA LEU A 760 9.27 -30.79 48.08
C LEU A 760 10.46 -29.88 48.43
N LEU A 761 10.73 -28.87 47.61
CA LEU A 761 11.77 -27.88 47.86
C LEU A 761 11.42 -27.00 49.05
N ALA A 762 10.16 -26.60 49.24
CA ALA A 762 9.71 -25.83 50.41
C ALA A 762 9.84 -26.65 51.70
N ALA A 763 9.54 -27.94 51.66
CA ALA A 763 9.78 -28.85 52.79
C ALA A 763 11.28 -28.98 53.11
N LEU A 764 12.13 -29.08 52.08
CA LEU A 764 13.58 -29.11 52.24
C LEU A 764 14.14 -27.77 52.75
N VAL A 765 13.65 -26.65 52.22
CA VAL A 765 14.06 -25.29 52.60
C VAL A 765 13.58 -24.96 54.01
N THR A 766 12.41 -25.41 54.45
CA THR A 766 11.97 -25.23 55.84
C THR A 766 12.80 -26.06 56.81
N ALA A 767 13.17 -27.29 56.45
CA ALA A 767 14.11 -28.11 57.22
C ALA A 767 15.50 -27.45 57.28
N LEU A 768 16.05 -26.99 56.16
CA LEU A 768 17.33 -26.31 56.09
C LEU A 768 17.31 -24.92 56.74
N ALA A 769 16.20 -24.18 56.67
CA ALA A 769 16.02 -22.89 57.32
C ALA A 769 15.90 -23.04 58.83
N SER A 770 15.26 -24.09 59.34
CA SER A 770 15.22 -24.37 60.78
C SER A 770 16.63 -24.72 61.32
N LEU A 771 17.41 -25.49 60.56
CA LEU A 771 18.82 -25.79 60.85
C LEU A 771 19.71 -24.55 60.72
N ALA A 772 19.49 -23.72 59.70
CA ALA A 772 20.22 -22.49 59.45
C ALA A 772 19.86 -21.41 60.47
N VAL A 773 18.62 -21.31 60.96
CA VAL A 773 18.21 -20.40 62.04
C VAL A 773 18.87 -20.81 63.35
N TYR A 774 18.97 -22.12 63.61
CA TYR A 774 19.71 -22.65 64.76
C TYR A 774 21.22 -22.30 64.69
N CYS A 775 21.85 -22.50 63.53
CA CYS A 775 23.27 -22.13 63.31
C CYS A 775 23.51 -20.61 63.25
N ARG A 776 22.57 -19.84 62.69
CA ARG A 776 22.62 -18.37 62.56
C ARG A 776 22.43 -17.69 63.91
N ARG A 777 21.58 -18.21 64.80
CA ARG A 777 21.45 -17.69 66.17
C ARG A 777 22.71 -17.92 67.02
N ARG A 778 23.48 -18.96 66.71
CA ARG A 778 24.75 -19.25 67.37
C ARG A 778 25.88 -18.33 66.87
N THR A 779 25.96 -18.13 65.55
CA THR A 779 26.97 -17.26 64.92
C THR A 779 26.66 -15.75 65.06
N GLU A 780 25.38 -15.34 65.08
CA GLU A 780 25.00 -13.94 65.33
C GLU A 780 25.40 -13.43 66.73
N ARG A 781 25.49 -14.33 67.72
CA ARG A 781 25.96 -13.98 69.08
C ARG A 781 27.45 -13.67 69.11
N GLU A 782 28.26 -14.42 68.35
CA GLU A 782 29.71 -14.21 68.23
C GLU A 782 30.04 -13.03 67.30
N TYR A 783 29.27 -12.83 66.22
CA TYR A 783 29.45 -11.74 65.25
C TYR A 783 29.07 -10.37 65.81
N ARG A 784 28.02 -10.26 66.65
CA ARG A 784 27.65 -9.00 67.34
C ARG A 784 28.70 -8.56 68.36
N ALA A 785 29.31 -9.51 69.08
CA ALA A 785 30.39 -9.21 70.02
C ALA A 785 31.68 -8.74 69.31
N HIS A 786 31.93 -9.23 68.09
CA HIS A 786 33.09 -8.82 67.28
C HIS A 786 32.89 -7.47 66.57
N LEU A 787 31.65 -7.11 66.23
CA LEU A 787 31.28 -5.83 65.62
C LEU A 787 31.32 -4.65 66.60
N GLU A 788 30.95 -4.86 67.87
CA GLU A 788 31.08 -3.83 68.92
C GLU A 788 32.54 -3.51 69.25
N ALA A 789 33.45 -4.48 69.11
CA ALA A 789 34.88 -4.31 69.32
C ALA A 789 35.58 -3.48 68.22
N LEU A 790 35.00 -3.41 67.01
CA LEU A 790 35.63 -2.79 65.84
C LEU A 790 35.13 -1.37 65.49
N ARG A 791 34.14 -0.81 66.22
CA ARG A 791 33.62 0.58 66.07
C ARG A 791 33.38 1.08 64.62
N LEU A 792 33.14 0.19 63.65
CA LEU A 792 32.81 0.58 62.29
C LEU A 792 31.29 0.75 62.15
N ARG A 793 30.82 2.01 62.16
CA ARG A 793 29.45 2.37 61.80
C ARG A 793 29.25 2.19 60.28
N THR A 794 28.58 1.12 59.88
CA THR A 794 27.93 1.04 58.56
C THR A 794 26.62 1.82 58.62
N TYR A 795 26.48 2.84 57.75
CA TYR A 795 25.20 3.51 57.52
C TYR A 795 24.23 2.52 56.87
N GLY A 796 23.41 1.87 57.70
CA GLY A 796 22.33 1.01 57.23
C GLY A 796 21.28 1.82 56.49
N LEU A 797 20.94 1.37 55.27
CA LEU A 797 19.66 1.66 54.63
C LEU A 797 18.55 1.35 55.64
N LYS A 798 17.79 2.38 56.05
CA LYS A 798 16.55 2.16 56.79
C LYS A 798 15.52 1.58 55.82
N PRO A 799 14.96 0.37 56.06
CA PRO A 799 13.78 -0.08 55.34
C PRO A 799 12.63 0.88 55.69
N GLY A 800 12.06 1.56 54.70
CA GLY A 800 10.98 2.56 54.88
C GLY A 800 11.22 3.94 54.24
N GLY A 801 12.32 4.14 53.49
CA GLY A 801 12.60 5.44 52.86
C GLY A 801 11.79 5.75 51.59
N LEU A 802 11.26 4.73 50.89
CA LEU A 802 10.53 4.87 49.61
C LEU A 802 9.03 5.13 49.79
N ASP A 803 8.48 4.93 50.98
CA ASP A 803 7.04 4.93 51.25
C ASP A 803 6.32 6.22 50.82
N ARG A 804 6.98 7.39 50.94
CA ARG A 804 6.42 8.69 50.51
C ARG A 804 6.37 8.85 48.98
N TRP A 805 7.25 8.16 48.26
CA TRP A 805 7.35 8.21 46.81
C TRP A 805 6.63 7.04 46.13
N GLU A 806 6.12 6.10 46.91
CA GLU A 806 5.37 4.95 46.40
C GLU A 806 4.06 5.41 45.77
N LEU A 807 3.88 5.09 44.49
CA LEU A 807 2.65 5.31 43.74
C LEU A 807 1.88 3.99 43.65
N PRO A 808 0.55 4.00 43.84
CA PRO A 808 -0.29 2.87 43.46
C PRO A 808 -0.09 2.55 41.98
N ARG A 809 0.03 1.26 41.64
CA ARG A 809 0.30 0.81 40.25
C ARG A 809 -0.78 1.27 39.28
N GLU A 810 -2.02 1.38 39.76
CA GLU A 810 -3.22 1.80 39.02
C GLU A 810 -3.14 3.29 38.62
N ARG A 811 -2.35 4.08 39.33
CA ARG A 811 -2.12 5.50 39.02
C ARG A 811 -1.03 5.72 37.98
N VAL A 812 -0.47 4.66 37.40
CA VAL A 812 0.59 4.73 36.38
C VAL A 812 0.15 3.94 35.15
N VAL A 813 0.01 4.61 34.02
CA VAL A 813 -0.29 4.00 32.72
C VAL A 813 0.98 4.05 31.88
N ILE A 814 1.47 2.87 31.48
CA ILE A 814 2.66 2.71 30.66
C ILE A 814 2.20 2.60 29.20
N ASN A 815 2.70 3.46 28.33
CA ASN A 815 2.36 3.49 26.90
C ASN A 815 3.56 2.98 26.08
N ARG A 816 4.00 3.77 25.08
CA ARG A 816 5.06 3.41 24.14
C ARG A 816 6.45 3.32 24.80
N LYS A 817 7.27 2.40 24.32
CA LYS A 817 8.70 2.31 24.64
C LYS A 817 9.44 3.55 24.10
N LEU A 818 10.30 4.16 24.92
CA LEU A 818 11.14 5.31 24.55
C LEU A 818 12.59 4.89 24.27
N GLY A 819 13.09 3.85 24.93
CA GLY A 819 14.45 3.33 24.72
C GLY A 819 14.79 2.15 25.63
N THR A 820 15.83 1.40 25.28
CA THR A 820 16.36 0.29 26.09
C THR A 820 17.82 0.58 26.41
N GLY A 821 18.20 0.53 27.68
CA GLY A 821 19.58 0.69 28.13
C GLY A 821 20.13 -0.57 28.80
N ALA A 822 21.38 -0.50 29.27
CA ALA A 822 22.04 -1.58 30.01
C ALA A 822 21.34 -1.93 31.34
N PHE A 823 20.63 -0.96 31.94
CA PHE A 823 20.00 -1.09 33.26
C PHE A 823 18.47 -1.30 33.23
N GLY A 824 17.85 -1.39 32.05
CA GLY A 824 16.40 -1.55 31.92
C GLY A 824 15.80 -0.86 30.70
N THR A 825 14.47 -0.85 30.62
CA THR A 825 13.70 -0.26 29.51
C THR A 825 12.94 0.97 30.01
N VAL A 826 12.94 2.06 29.24
CA VAL A 826 12.20 3.28 29.56
C VAL A 826 11.00 3.39 28.62
N TYR A 827 9.83 3.66 29.19
CA TYR A 827 8.57 3.86 28.51
C TYR A 827 8.06 5.28 28.74
N GLY A 828 7.25 5.80 27.83
CA GLY A 828 6.45 7.00 28.02
C GLY A 828 5.09 6.59 28.56
N GLY A 829 4.50 7.39 29.42
CA GLY A 829 3.24 7.05 30.07
C GLY A 829 2.57 8.26 30.68
N HIS A 830 1.51 8.00 31.43
CA HIS A 830 0.81 9.00 32.23
C HIS A 830 0.76 8.53 33.68
N ALA A 831 0.95 9.45 34.63
CA ALA A 831 0.77 9.16 36.04
C ALA A 831 -0.13 10.19 36.72
N LEU A 832 -1.00 9.70 37.60
CA LEU A 832 -1.81 10.52 38.49
C LEU A 832 -1.04 10.76 39.78
N LEU A 833 -0.27 11.85 39.81
CA LEU A 833 0.63 12.19 40.93
C LEU A 833 -0.10 12.77 42.15
N ALA A 834 -1.24 13.43 41.91
CA ALA A 834 -2.16 13.93 42.93
C ALA A 834 -3.57 14.01 42.31
N GLU A 835 -4.61 13.75 43.10
CA GLU A 835 -6.00 13.66 42.60
C GLU A 835 -6.50 14.99 42.02
N ASP A 836 -5.96 16.12 42.47
CA ASP A 836 -6.30 17.48 42.05
C ASP A 836 -5.55 17.97 40.78
N ARG A 837 -4.44 17.33 40.41
CA ARG A 837 -3.56 17.78 39.31
C ARG A 837 -3.79 17.05 37.98
N GLY A 838 -4.69 16.06 37.96
CA GLY A 838 -4.96 15.24 36.77
C GLY A 838 -3.77 14.42 36.29
N TRP A 839 -3.93 13.78 35.14
CA TRP A 839 -2.91 12.92 34.54
C TRP A 839 -1.73 13.73 33.99
N THR A 840 -0.52 13.42 34.44
CA THR A 840 0.72 14.06 34.00
C THR A 840 1.52 13.12 33.10
N ALA A 841 2.07 13.61 31.99
CA ALA A 841 2.97 12.82 31.15
C ALA A 841 4.28 12.51 31.91
N VAL A 842 4.68 11.24 31.91
CA VAL A 842 5.84 10.73 32.65
C VAL A 842 6.69 9.79 31.81
N ALA A 843 7.95 9.63 32.21
CA ALA A 843 8.82 8.54 31.78
C ALA A 843 8.83 7.45 32.86
N VAL A 844 8.65 6.19 32.48
CA VAL A 844 8.60 5.04 33.39
C VAL A 844 9.76 4.11 33.04
N LYS A 845 10.76 4.03 33.91
CA LYS A 845 11.88 3.09 33.76
C LYS A 845 11.53 1.81 34.49
N THR A 846 11.61 0.67 33.80
CA THR A 846 11.32 -0.66 34.35
C THR A 846 12.56 -1.54 34.22
N LEU A 847 12.68 -2.52 35.12
CA LEU A 847 13.67 -3.59 34.97
C LEU A 847 13.25 -4.56 33.85
N LYS A 848 14.24 -5.20 33.22
CA LYS A 848 13.98 -6.33 32.32
C LYS A 848 13.40 -7.49 33.13
N ALA A 849 12.44 -8.20 32.57
CA ALA A 849 11.86 -9.34 33.25
C ALA A 849 12.92 -10.45 33.42
N GLY A 850 13.00 -11.02 34.63
CA GLY A 850 14.08 -11.94 35.02
C GLY A 850 15.31 -11.29 35.67
N ALA A 851 15.29 -9.98 35.96
CA ALA A 851 16.39 -9.29 36.62
C ALA A 851 16.77 -9.91 37.99
N SER A 852 18.07 -10.06 38.21
CA SER A 852 18.69 -10.58 39.42
C SER A 852 18.42 -9.68 40.64
N THR A 853 18.64 -10.22 41.84
CA THR A 853 18.51 -9.43 43.08
C THR A 853 19.51 -8.28 43.13
N GLU A 854 20.71 -8.45 42.55
CA GLU A 854 21.71 -7.38 42.46
C GLU A 854 21.25 -6.25 41.52
N GLU A 855 20.68 -6.58 40.36
CA GLU A 855 20.11 -5.59 39.42
C GLU A 855 18.90 -4.85 40.02
N LYS A 856 18.05 -5.55 40.79
CA LYS A 856 16.96 -4.93 41.55
C LYS A 856 17.47 -3.96 42.61
N LEU A 857 18.52 -4.31 43.34
CA LEU A 857 19.15 -3.44 44.33
C LEU A 857 19.82 -2.23 43.69
N ASP A 858 20.50 -2.41 42.56
CA ASP A 858 21.13 -1.32 41.82
C ASP A 858 20.07 -0.35 41.26
N PHE A 859 18.95 -0.86 40.73
CA PHE A 859 17.81 -0.06 40.29
C PHE A 859 17.16 0.76 41.41
N LEU A 860 16.93 0.13 42.58
CA LEU A 860 16.39 0.84 43.74
C LEU A 860 17.41 1.84 44.32
N SER A 861 18.71 1.58 44.20
CA SER A 861 19.76 2.51 44.62
C SER A 861 19.78 3.78 43.77
N GLU A 862 19.46 3.67 42.47
CA GLU A 862 19.28 4.82 41.58
C GLU A 862 18.10 5.67 42.04
N ALA A 863 16.95 5.04 42.28
CA ALA A 863 15.76 5.72 42.79
C ALA A 863 16.03 6.42 44.14
N GLU A 864 16.77 5.77 45.04
CA GLU A 864 17.16 6.32 46.34
C GLU A 864 18.05 7.56 46.21
N ALA A 865 19.00 7.56 45.26
CA ALA A 865 19.82 8.73 44.99
C ALA A 865 18.97 9.91 44.48
N MET A 866 18.07 9.64 43.53
CA MET A 866 17.23 10.67 42.91
C MET A 866 16.28 11.38 43.89
N LYS A 867 15.89 10.75 45.01
CA LYS A 867 15.05 11.40 46.04
C LYS A 867 15.63 12.69 46.60
N ARG A 868 16.96 12.78 46.62
CA ARG A 868 17.66 13.92 47.20
C ARG A 868 17.88 15.04 46.19
N PHE A 869 17.57 14.79 44.92
CA PHE A 869 17.80 15.74 43.84
C PHE A 869 16.52 16.49 43.52
N ASP A 870 16.55 17.80 43.72
CA ASP A 870 15.53 18.74 43.30
C ASP A 870 16.22 19.97 42.71
N HIS A 871 16.40 19.96 41.39
CA HIS A 871 17.09 21.02 40.68
C HIS A 871 16.56 21.14 39.24
N LYS A 872 16.47 22.37 38.72
CA LYS A 872 15.91 22.65 37.38
C LYS A 872 16.59 21.86 36.25
N ASN A 873 17.89 21.58 36.41
CA ASN A 873 18.71 20.88 35.43
C ASN A 873 19.03 19.42 35.79
N VAL A 874 18.30 18.82 36.73
CA VAL A 874 18.39 17.39 37.06
C VAL A 874 17.02 16.77 36.83
N VAL A 875 16.97 15.61 36.18
CA VAL A 875 15.71 14.89 35.95
C VAL A 875 15.09 14.48 37.28
N ARG A 876 13.86 14.93 37.51
CA ARG A 876 13.15 14.72 38.77
C ARG A 876 12.51 13.33 38.83
N LEU A 877 12.72 12.65 39.95
CA LEU A 877 11.88 11.53 40.36
C LEU A 877 10.49 12.07 40.70
N LEU A 878 9.44 11.38 40.24
CA LEU A 878 8.05 11.70 40.53
C LEU A 878 7.40 10.65 41.42
N GLY A 879 7.86 9.41 41.33
CA GLY A 879 7.43 8.32 42.19
C GLY A 879 8.12 7.01 41.85
N VAL A 880 7.79 5.98 42.62
CA VAL A 880 8.26 4.61 42.43
C VAL A 880 7.10 3.66 42.60
N VAL A 881 7.12 2.54 41.89
CA VAL A 881 6.21 1.41 42.14
C VAL A 881 7.11 0.25 42.50
N THR A 882 7.14 -0.10 43.78
CA THR A 882 8.03 -1.13 44.33
C THR A 882 7.25 -2.29 44.97
N LYS A 883 5.97 -2.08 45.28
CA LYS A 883 5.10 -3.09 45.89
C LYS A 883 4.59 -4.16 44.92
N THR A 884 4.55 -3.87 43.62
CA THR A 884 4.04 -4.76 42.57
C THR A 884 5.03 -4.84 41.41
N GLU A 885 5.07 -5.98 40.71
CA GLU A 885 5.83 -6.10 39.47
C GLU A 885 5.05 -5.49 38.27
N PRO A 886 5.74 -4.93 37.26
CA PRO A 886 7.17 -4.67 37.23
C PRO A 886 7.55 -3.51 38.17
N VAL A 887 8.64 -3.68 38.93
CA VAL A 887 9.22 -2.57 39.69
C VAL A 887 9.61 -1.44 38.72
N CYS A 888 9.14 -0.22 38.99
CA CYS A 888 9.39 0.91 38.12
C CYS A 888 9.65 2.23 38.85
N THR A 889 10.41 3.11 38.19
CA THR A 889 10.65 4.49 38.62
C THR A 889 9.96 5.43 37.64
N VAL A 890 9.13 6.31 38.20
CA VAL A 890 8.35 7.30 37.46
C VAL A 890 9.09 8.63 37.54
N MET A 891 9.46 9.18 36.39
CA MET A 891 10.27 10.39 36.25
C MET A 891 9.54 11.39 35.35
N GLU A 892 9.97 12.66 35.39
CA GLU A 892 9.44 13.66 34.47
C GLU A 892 9.70 13.30 33.00
N PHE A 893 8.72 13.57 32.15
CA PHE A 893 8.82 13.26 30.73
C PHE A 893 9.63 14.32 29.96
N MET A 894 10.62 13.88 29.20
CA MET A 894 11.53 14.73 28.43
C MET A 894 11.21 14.62 26.94
N LEU A 895 10.39 15.55 26.42
CA LEU A 895 9.75 15.48 25.10
C LEU A 895 10.71 15.20 23.93
N TYR A 896 11.94 15.72 23.98
CA TYR A 896 12.88 15.60 22.87
C TYR A 896 13.95 14.52 23.06
N GLY A 897 13.82 13.67 24.09
CA GLY A 897 14.77 12.57 24.32
C GLY A 897 16.15 13.06 24.76
N ASP A 898 17.19 12.29 24.46
CA ASP A 898 18.57 12.60 24.83
C ASP A 898 19.23 13.66 23.92
N LEU A 899 20.21 14.35 24.49
CA LEU A 899 20.90 15.48 23.87
C LEU A 899 21.73 15.04 22.67
N LYS A 900 22.29 13.83 22.67
CA LYS A 900 23.07 13.31 21.54
C LYS A 900 22.18 13.20 20.31
N ASN A 901 21.04 12.52 20.43
CA ASN A 901 20.07 12.39 19.33
C ASN A 901 19.44 13.74 18.97
N TYR A 902 19.20 14.61 19.95
CA TYR A 902 18.72 15.97 19.72
C TYR A 902 19.66 16.80 18.82
N LEU A 903 20.97 16.71 19.08
CA LEU A 903 22.02 17.40 18.31
C LEU A 903 22.19 16.77 16.91
N LEU A 904 22.26 15.44 16.82
CA LEU A 904 22.40 14.74 15.54
C LEU A 904 21.25 15.07 14.58
N ALA A 905 20.01 15.11 15.07
CA ALA A 905 18.83 15.48 14.28
C ALA A 905 18.90 16.91 13.70
N ARG A 906 19.77 17.78 14.26
CA ARG A 906 19.92 19.19 13.89
C ARG A 906 21.27 19.51 13.25
N ARG A 907 22.09 18.49 12.97
CA ARG A 907 23.42 18.68 12.35
C ARG A 907 23.34 19.39 11.00
N HIS A 908 22.30 19.13 10.20
CA HIS A 908 22.06 19.80 8.92
C HIS A 908 21.86 21.33 9.06
N LEU A 909 21.16 21.78 10.10
CA LEU A 909 20.96 23.22 10.37
C LEU A 909 22.28 23.94 10.70
N ALA A 910 23.24 23.23 11.28
CA ALA A 910 24.58 23.75 11.54
C ALA A 910 25.47 23.79 10.28
N ILE A 911 25.14 23.03 9.22
CA ILE A 911 25.84 23.05 7.93
C ILE A 911 25.30 24.19 7.04
N GLU A 912 23.98 24.36 6.98
CA GLU A 912 23.31 25.35 6.11
C GLU A 912 23.34 26.77 6.70
N GLY A 913 23.36 26.91 8.03
CA GLY A 913 23.27 28.18 8.75
C GLY A 913 24.58 28.97 8.85
N GLY A 914 25.23 29.24 7.72
CA GLY A 914 26.32 30.23 7.65
C GLY A 914 25.88 31.56 8.27
N PHE A 915 26.67 32.08 9.21
CA PHE A 915 26.44 33.32 9.97
C PHE A 915 25.86 34.46 9.09
N GLY A 916 24.53 34.67 9.06
CA GLY A 916 23.96 35.79 8.30
C GLY A 916 22.46 35.91 8.01
N ALA A 917 21.54 35.07 8.52
CA ALA A 917 20.10 35.21 8.19
C ALA A 917 19.22 35.40 9.45
N GLU A 918 18.84 36.65 9.73
CA GLU A 918 18.00 37.08 10.88
C GLU A 918 16.49 36.80 10.72
N SER A 919 16.05 35.67 10.15
CA SER A 919 14.60 35.44 10.03
C SER A 919 14.18 33.98 9.81
N ASN A 920 14.55 33.06 10.70
CA ASN A 920 13.85 31.76 10.82
C ASN A 920 13.99 31.19 12.25
N GLU A 921 12.88 30.86 12.91
CA GLU A 921 12.83 30.27 14.27
C GLU A 921 13.66 28.98 14.39
N THR A 922 13.89 28.27 13.28
CA THR A 922 14.69 27.03 13.22
C THR A 922 16.20 27.28 13.37
N ALA A 923 16.71 28.47 13.01
CA ALA A 923 18.12 28.84 13.16
C ALA A 923 18.51 29.13 14.63
N GLU A 924 17.55 29.48 15.50
CA GLU A 924 17.82 29.70 16.91
C GLU A 924 18.21 28.43 17.66
N GLU A 925 17.70 27.26 17.25
CA GLU A 925 17.90 25.98 17.94
C GLU A 925 19.36 25.47 17.90
N VAL A 926 20.15 25.92 16.92
CA VAL A 926 21.58 25.60 16.76
C VAL A 926 22.49 26.81 17.01
N SER A 927 21.91 27.93 17.45
CA SER A 927 22.64 29.18 17.68
C SER A 927 23.71 29.04 18.77
N PRO A 928 24.78 29.85 18.73
CA PRO A 928 25.81 29.83 19.77
C PRO A 928 25.26 30.07 21.18
N ARG A 929 24.21 30.89 21.27
CA ARG A 929 23.50 31.15 22.53
C ARG A 929 22.84 29.90 23.07
N ARG A 930 22.19 29.15 22.18
CA ARG A 930 21.47 27.94 22.52
C ARG A 930 22.42 26.82 22.94
N LEU A 931 23.49 26.57 22.19
CA LEU A 931 24.50 25.57 22.55
C LEU A 931 25.16 25.89 23.89
N THR A 932 25.49 27.17 24.12
CA THR A 932 26.03 27.60 25.42
C THR A 932 25.04 27.40 26.55
N SER A 933 23.75 27.66 26.32
CA SER A 933 22.70 27.41 27.32
C SER A 933 22.57 25.92 27.69
N MET A 934 22.71 25.01 26.70
CA MET A 934 22.70 23.56 26.95
C MET A 934 23.88 23.14 27.83
N ALA A 935 25.08 23.65 27.55
CA ALA A 935 26.26 23.40 28.37
C ALA A 935 26.13 23.97 29.78
N LEU A 936 25.60 25.20 29.89
CA LEU A 936 25.36 25.87 31.17
C LEU A 936 24.34 25.11 32.04
N ASP A 937 23.28 24.59 31.43
CA ASP A 937 22.28 23.76 32.10
C ASP A 937 22.93 22.53 32.77
N VAL A 938 23.80 21.81 32.05
CA VAL A 938 24.50 20.64 32.61
C VAL A 938 25.55 21.05 33.65
N ALA A 939 26.27 22.16 33.45
CA ALA A 939 27.22 22.68 34.43
C ALA A 939 26.54 23.02 35.77
N ARG A 940 25.34 23.62 35.73
CA ARG A 940 24.52 23.88 36.91
C ARG A 940 24.11 22.60 37.62
N ALA A 941 23.74 21.56 36.87
CA ALA A 941 23.43 20.25 37.44
C ALA A 941 24.63 19.64 38.17
N LEU A 942 25.83 19.69 37.57
CA LEU A 942 27.06 19.18 38.20
C LEU A 942 27.48 20.00 39.42
N SER A 943 27.33 21.33 39.37
CA SER A 943 27.56 22.19 40.53
C SER A 943 26.63 21.83 41.69
N TYR A 944 25.36 21.61 41.40
CA TYR A 944 24.37 21.16 42.38
C TYR A 944 24.72 19.79 42.98
N LEU A 945 25.05 18.78 42.15
CA LEU A 945 25.46 17.46 42.65
C LEU A 945 26.72 17.53 43.52
N ALA A 946 27.71 18.33 43.11
CA ALA A 946 28.94 18.53 43.87
C ALA A 946 28.69 19.17 45.24
N GLN A 947 27.76 20.13 45.35
CA GLN A 947 27.34 20.71 46.63
C GLN A 947 26.71 19.67 47.56
N LEU A 948 25.96 18.72 46.99
CA LEU A 948 25.38 17.59 47.71
C LEU A 948 26.39 16.44 47.94
N ARG A 949 27.66 16.60 47.55
CA ARG A 949 28.73 15.60 47.62
C ARG A 949 28.45 14.33 46.80
N TYR A 950 27.68 14.46 45.72
CA TYR A 950 27.43 13.40 44.75
C TYR A 950 28.34 13.54 43.53
N VAL A 951 28.78 12.38 43.02
CA VAL A 951 29.53 12.25 41.76
C VAL A 951 28.72 11.39 40.80
N HIS A 952 28.48 11.90 39.59
CA HIS A 952 27.63 11.30 38.58
C HIS A 952 28.28 10.07 37.92
N ARG A 953 29.57 10.18 37.57
CA ARG A 953 30.43 9.11 37.00
C ARG A 953 30.15 8.69 35.56
N ASP A 954 29.02 9.11 34.97
CA ASP A 954 28.73 8.90 33.56
C ASP A 954 28.13 10.15 32.86
N VAL A 955 28.85 11.28 32.92
CA VAL A 955 28.42 12.51 32.24
C VAL A 955 28.74 12.40 30.75
N ALA A 956 27.70 12.38 29.91
CA ALA A 956 27.80 12.30 28.45
C ALA A 956 26.52 12.83 27.80
N ALA A 957 26.56 13.14 26.49
CA ALA A 957 25.40 13.68 25.78
C ALA A 957 24.20 12.71 25.79
N ARG A 958 24.44 11.40 25.76
CA ARG A 958 23.40 10.35 25.86
C ARG A 958 22.65 10.33 27.21
N ASN A 959 23.24 10.87 28.27
CA ASN A 959 22.67 10.92 29.62
C ASN A 959 22.16 12.33 29.98
N CYS A 960 22.09 13.24 29.00
CA CYS A 960 21.46 14.55 29.15
C CYS A 960 20.14 14.54 28.37
N LEU A 961 19.01 14.85 28.99
CA LEU A 961 17.70 14.84 28.34
C LEU A 961 17.19 16.27 28.07
N VAL A 962 16.38 16.44 27.03
CA VAL A 962 15.88 17.74 26.57
C VAL A 962 14.36 17.84 26.77
N SER A 963 13.94 18.80 27.61
CA SER A 963 12.54 19.04 27.97
C SER A 963 11.75 19.76 26.87
N ALA A 964 10.42 19.83 27.00
CA ALA A 964 9.56 20.56 26.06
C ALA A 964 9.99 22.03 25.86
N HIS A 965 10.42 22.71 26.94
CA HIS A 965 10.96 24.07 26.91
C HIS A 965 12.44 24.15 26.52
N ARG A 966 12.98 23.06 25.98
CA ARG A 966 14.38 22.92 25.57
C ARG A 966 15.39 23.12 26.71
N VAL A 967 15.00 23.03 27.97
CA VAL A 967 15.95 22.98 29.08
C VAL A 967 16.61 21.61 29.10
N VAL A 968 17.94 21.57 29.22
CA VAL A 968 18.70 20.32 29.34
C VAL A 968 18.75 19.91 30.81
N LYS A 969 18.51 18.62 31.07
CA LYS A 969 18.59 18.03 32.39
C LYS A 969 19.48 16.80 32.39
N LEU A 970 20.35 16.68 33.40
CA LEU A 970 21.16 15.50 33.61
C LEU A 970 20.30 14.34 34.14
N ALA A 971 20.52 13.15 33.60
CA ALA A 971 19.74 11.93 33.84
C ALA A 971 20.67 10.71 34.00
N ASP A 972 20.06 9.55 34.28
CA ASP A 972 20.71 8.25 34.46
C ASP A 972 21.69 8.18 35.64
N PHE A 973 21.14 8.10 36.85
CA PHE A 973 21.90 8.15 38.11
C PHE A 973 22.36 6.76 38.57
N GLY A 974 22.28 5.72 37.73
CA GLY A 974 22.60 4.33 38.11
C GLY A 974 24.03 4.15 38.64
N MET A 975 24.99 4.95 38.13
CA MET A 975 26.37 4.94 38.60
C MET A 975 26.69 5.96 39.69
N THR A 976 25.74 6.84 40.03
CA THR A 976 25.94 7.98 40.94
C THR A 976 26.19 7.52 42.37
N ARG A 977 27.16 8.13 43.06
CA ARG A 977 27.52 7.76 44.44
C ARG A 977 27.79 9.00 45.31
N LEU A 978 27.44 8.89 46.59
CA LEU A 978 27.78 9.87 47.63
C LEU A 978 29.24 9.68 48.07
N VAL A 979 29.99 10.77 48.21
CA VAL A 979 31.39 10.78 48.66
C VAL A 979 31.44 11.14 50.14
N PHE A 980 32.05 10.28 50.98
CA PHE A 980 32.26 10.53 52.42
C PHE A 980 33.72 10.89 52.72
N GLU A 981 33.92 11.86 53.63
CA GLU A 981 35.11 12.42 54.34
C GLU A 981 36.53 12.38 53.71
N ASN A 982 36.88 11.46 52.81
CA ASN A 982 38.18 11.40 52.13
C ASN A 982 38.14 11.95 50.68
N ASP A 983 37.25 12.89 50.35
CA ASP A 983 37.12 13.63 49.07
C ASP A 983 37.14 12.82 47.75
N TYR A 984 37.17 11.48 47.80
CA TYR A 984 37.09 10.61 46.63
C TYR A 984 36.46 9.25 46.93
N TYR A 985 35.85 8.64 45.91
CA TYR A 985 35.30 7.28 45.94
C TYR A 985 36.20 6.31 45.17
N ARG A 986 36.49 5.12 45.73
CA ARG A 986 37.21 4.03 45.06
C ARG A 986 36.24 2.94 44.60
N PHE A 987 36.18 2.69 43.29
CA PHE A 987 35.33 1.65 42.71
C PHE A 987 36.03 0.29 42.65
N SER A 988 35.39 -0.78 43.16
CA SER A 988 35.98 -2.12 43.32
C SER A 988 35.23 -3.25 42.57
N ARG A 989 34.25 -2.96 41.70
CA ARG A 989 33.46 -3.99 40.98
C ARG A 989 33.87 -4.16 39.50
N LYS A 990 33.76 -5.38 38.96
CA LYS A 990 33.90 -5.73 37.53
C LYS A 990 32.64 -5.34 36.73
N GLY A 991 32.41 -4.05 36.50
CA GLY A 991 31.29 -3.54 35.68
C GLY A 991 31.75 -2.89 34.38
N MET A 992 30.85 -2.76 33.39
CA MET A 992 31.11 -1.98 32.16
C MET A 992 31.29 -0.49 32.52
N LEU A 993 32.35 0.14 32.03
CA LEU A 993 32.71 1.54 32.33
C LEU A 993 32.76 2.39 31.04
N PRO A 994 32.33 3.66 31.08
CA PRO A 994 32.29 4.54 29.90
C PRO A 994 33.67 5.13 29.57
N VAL A 995 34.62 4.27 29.17
CA VAL A 995 36.06 4.58 29.07
C VAL A 995 36.39 5.90 28.37
N ARG A 996 35.66 6.27 27.30
CA ARG A 996 35.92 7.48 26.49
C ARG A 996 35.60 8.80 27.19
N TRP A 997 34.77 8.79 28.24
CA TRP A 997 34.40 9.97 29.02
C TRP A 997 35.13 10.04 30.37
N MET A 998 35.89 9.01 30.75
CA MET A 998 36.49 8.89 32.07
C MET A 998 37.79 9.66 32.21
N ALA A 999 38.00 10.21 33.41
CA ALA A 999 39.22 10.89 33.80
C ALA A 999 40.40 9.91 34.00
N PRO A 1000 41.66 10.34 33.82
CA PRO A 1000 42.84 9.50 33.94
C PRO A 1000 42.95 8.84 35.33
N GLU A 1001 42.64 9.55 36.41
CA GLU A 1001 42.63 9.02 37.78
C GLU A 1001 41.54 7.96 38.00
N SER A 1002 40.39 8.10 37.31
CA SER A 1002 39.32 7.10 37.35
C SER A 1002 39.70 5.83 36.60
N LEU A 1003 40.39 5.96 35.47
CA LEU A 1003 40.87 4.83 34.66
C LEU A 1003 42.09 4.11 35.28
N ALA A 1004 42.96 4.84 35.98
CA ALA A 1004 44.18 4.30 36.57
C ALA A 1004 43.94 3.75 37.98
N LEU A 1005 43.21 4.47 38.82
CA LEU A 1005 43.11 4.21 40.26
C LEU A 1005 41.67 3.92 40.72
N GLY A 1006 40.69 3.96 39.82
CA GLY A 1006 39.27 3.81 40.16
C GLY A 1006 38.73 4.95 41.03
N VAL A 1007 39.39 6.11 41.01
CA VAL A 1007 39.10 7.29 41.83
C VAL A 1007 38.06 8.16 41.12
N PHE A 1008 36.93 8.43 41.79
CA PHE A 1008 35.87 9.31 41.30
C PHE A 1008 35.66 10.47 42.28
N SER A 1009 35.56 11.68 41.74
CA SER A 1009 35.39 12.94 42.48
C SER A 1009 34.59 13.95 41.65
N PRO A 1010 34.12 15.08 42.22
CA PRO A 1010 33.53 16.15 41.40
C PRO A 1010 34.46 16.62 40.27
N ALA A 1011 35.78 16.58 40.48
CA ALA A 1011 36.76 16.93 39.45
C ALA A 1011 36.85 15.89 38.31
N SER A 1012 36.50 14.61 38.57
CA SER A 1012 36.37 13.62 37.49
C SER A 1012 35.12 13.86 36.64
N ASP A 1013 34.01 14.33 37.22
CA ASP A 1013 32.83 14.74 36.44
C ASP A 1013 33.11 15.99 35.60
N VAL A 1014 33.96 16.91 36.07
CA VAL A 1014 34.42 18.07 35.27
C VAL A 1014 35.23 17.62 34.05
N TRP A 1015 36.05 16.57 34.15
CA TRP A 1015 36.72 15.99 32.99
C TRP A 1015 35.70 15.48 31.96
N SER A 1016 34.71 14.70 32.40
CA SER A 1016 33.64 14.19 31.56
C SER A 1016 32.79 15.31 30.94
N PHE A 1017 32.58 16.41 31.69
CA PHE A 1017 31.95 17.63 31.17
C PHE A 1017 32.76 18.26 30.01
N GLY A 1018 34.09 18.24 30.08
CA GLY A 1018 34.93 18.66 28.95
C GLY A 1018 34.70 17.82 27.68
N VAL A 1019 34.48 16.51 27.83
CA VAL A 1019 34.10 15.62 26.72
C VAL A 1019 32.69 15.92 26.22
N LEU A 1020 31.75 16.22 27.11
CA LEU A 1020 30.40 16.67 26.73
C LEU A 1020 30.42 17.99 25.93
N LEU A 1021 31.27 18.96 26.30
CA LEU A 1021 31.44 20.19 25.53
C LEU A 1021 31.88 19.89 24.09
N TYR A 1022 32.81 18.95 23.91
CA TYR A 1022 33.22 18.45 22.60
C TYR A 1022 32.03 17.82 21.84
N GLU A 1023 31.23 16.97 22.48
CA GLU A 1023 30.03 16.37 21.86
C GLU A 1023 29.01 17.45 21.42
N ILE A 1024 28.83 18.52 22.20
CA ILE A 1024 27.89 19.61 21.86
C ILE A 1024 28.35 20.37 20.61
N VAL A 1025 29.62 20.81 20.57
CA VAL A 1025 30.11 21.61 19.43
C VAL A 1025 30.27 20.80 18.16
N THR A 1026 30.52 19.50 18.27
CA THR A 1026 30.63 18.58 17.12
C THR A 1026 29.29 17.95 16.74
N PHE A 1027 28.18 18.36 17.37
CA PHE A 1027 26.83 17.85 17.10
C PHE A 1027 26.74 16.32 17.19
N GLY A 1028 27.26 15.76 18.29
CA GLY A 1028 27.10 14.35 18.65
C GLY A 1028 28.15 13.40 18.08
N SER A 1029 29.30 13.90 17.62
CA SER A 1029 30.42 13.06 17.17
C SER A 1029 30.95 12.16 18.30
N LEU A 1030 31.37 10.95 17.95
CA LEU A 1030 31.91 9.99 18.92
C LEU A 1030 33.30 10.44 19.42
N PRO A 1031 33.54 10.58 20.74
CA PRO A 1031 34.86 10.92 21.27
C PRO A 1031 35.90 9.85 20.93
N PHE A 1032 37.10 10.28 20.52
CA PHE A 1032 38.21 9.41 20.07
C PHE A 1032 37.79 8.50 18.92
N GLN A 1033 37.05 9.05 17.95
CA GLN A 1033 36.64 8.32 16.76
C GLN A 1033 37.84 7.63 16.09
N GLY A 1034 37.64 6.39 15.63
CA GLY A 1034 38.68 5.57 15.00
C GLY A 1034 39.56 4.77 15.97
N LEU A 1035 39.52 5.02 17.28
CA LEU A 1035 40.25 4.24 18.28
C LEU A 1035 39.33 3.26 19.02
N SER A 1036 39.83 2.10 19.40
CA SER A 1036 39.16 1.14 20.29
C SER A 1036 39.18 1.59 21.76
N ASN A 1037 38.32 1.02 22.62
CA ASN A 1037 38.29 1.40 24.04
C ASN A 1037 39.62 1.11 24.77
N SER A 1038 40.35 0.05 24.38
CA SER A 1038 41.68 -0.26 24.91
C SER A 1038 42.74 0.76 24.50
N GLU A 1039 42.69 1.24 23.25
CA GLU A 1039 43.60 2.28 22.76
C GLU A 1039 43.31 3.63 23.40
N VAL A 1040 42.03 3.97 23.59
CA VAL A 1040 41.63 5.17 24.34
C VAL A 1040 42.12 5.11 25.78
N LEU A 1041 41.94 3.97 26.45
CA LEU A 1041 42.46 3.75 27.80
C LEU A 1041 43.96 4.00 27.88
N ALA A 1042 44.75 3.43 26.95
CA ALA A 1042 46.19 3.61 26.90
C ALA A 1042 46.58 5.07 26.61
N ARG A 1043 45.91 5.72 25.66
CA ARG A 1043 46.16 7.10 25.25
C ARG A 1043 45.90 8.09 26.38
N VAL A 1044 44.77 7.97 27.07
CA VAL A 1044 44.40 8.84 28.21
C VAL A 1044 45.32 8.59 29.40
N LYS A 1045 45.69 7.33 29.70
CA LYS A 1045 46.68 7.01 30.75
C LYS A 1045 48.07 7.57 30.44
N ALA A 1046 48.43 7.69 29.17
CA ALA A 1046 49.67 8.33 28.74
C ALA A 1046 49.64 9.88 28.80
N GLY A 1047 48.54 10.47 29.31
CA GLY A 1047 48.40 11.91 29.48
C GLY A 1047 47.88 12.65 28.25
N ASN A 1048 47.49 11.95 27.19
CA ASN A 1048 46.95 12.54 25.98
C ASN A 1048 45.43 12.77 26.09
N THR A 1049 44.93 13.78 25.38
CA THR A 1049 43.49 14.14 25.35
C THR A 1049 42.92 14.00 23.94
N LEU A 1050 41.62 14.29 23.78
CA LEU A 1050 40.98 14.42 22.47
C LEU A 1050 41.65 15.53 21.65
N GLU A 1051 41.69 15.33 20.34
CA GLU A 1051 42.02 16.38 19.38
C GLU A 1051 40.80 17.26 19.19
N LEU A 1052 40.99 18.57 19.36
CA LEU A 1052 39.91 19.54 19.26
C LEU A 1052 39.72 19.98 17.80
N PRO A 1053 38.48 20.18 17.32
CA PRO A 1053 38.21 20.67 15.97
C PRO A 1053 38.85 22.04 15.72
N THR A 1054 39.16 22.33 14.46
CA THR A 1054 39.64 23.66 14.09
C THR A 1054 38.48 24.68 14.17
N GLY A 1055 38.80 25.94 14.46
CA GLY A 1055 37.79 27.02 14.52
C GLY A 1055 37.04 27.16 15.86
N LEU A 1056 37.40 26.43 16.92
CA LEU A 1056 36.91 26.73 18.28
C LEU A 1056 37.35 28.12 18.73
N LYS A 1057 36.50 28.82 19.48
CA LYS A 1057 36.89 30.07 20.14
C LYS A 1057 38.00 29.79 21.15
N PRO A 1058 39.06 30.62 21.23
CA PRO A 1058 40.17 30.41 22.18
C PRO A 1058 39.70 30.28 23.63
N GLN A 1059 38.65 31.02 24.02
CA GLN A 1059 38.06 30.93 25.36
C GLN A 1059 37.42 29.55 25.64
N LEU A 1060 36.78 28.94 24.64
CA LEU A 1060 36.16 27.63 24.76
C LEU A 1060 37.21 26.52 24.76
N GLU A 1061 38.20 26.63 23.86
CA GLU A 1061 39.35 25.72 23.84
C GLU A 1061 40.09 25.74 25.19
N GLY A 1062 40.32 26.94 25.75
CA GLY A 1062 40.90 27.11 27.08
C GLY A 1062 40.07 26.45 28.19
N LEU A 1063 38.75 26.61 28.16
CA LEU A 1063 37.85 25.93 29.10
C LEU A 1063 37.94 24.41 29.00
N ILE A 1064 37.84 23.85 27.78
CA ILE A 1064 37.90 22.39 27.58
C ILE A 1064 39.27 21.84 28.06
N LYS A 1065 40.37 22.50 27.69
CA LYS A 1065 41.72 22.13 28.14
C LYS A 1065 41.89 22.24 29.66
N SER A 1066 41.23 23.21 30.31
CA SER A 1066 41.23 23.33 31.77
C SER A 1066 40.47 22.18 32.45
N CYS A 1067 39.38 21.70 31.84
CA CYS A 1067 38.65 20.52 32.30
C CYS A 1067 39.50 19.24 32.16
N TRP A 1068 40.38 19.18 31.16
CA TRP A 1068 41.27 18.04 30.91
C TRP A 1068 42.68 18.17 31.51
N ARG A 1069 42.85 18.96 32.57
CA ARG A 1069 44.11 18.95 33.34
C ARG A 1069 44.33 17.55 33.92
N GLN A 1070 45.56 17.04 33.76
CA GLN A 1070 45.94 15.72 34.27
C GLN A 1070 45.83 15.65 35.79
N ASP A 1071 46.30 16.68 36.51
CA ASP A 1071 46.06 16.80 37.94
C ASP A 1071 44.62 17.27 38.21
N TYR A 1072 43.82 16.39 38.80
CA TYR A 1072 42.41 16.63 39.13
C TYR A 1072 42.21 17.84 40.05
N LYS A 1073 43.19 18.19 40.89
CA LYS A 1073 43.09 19.35 41.80
C LYS A 1073 43.18 20.70 41.09
N THR A 1074 43.74 20.71 39.88
CA THR A 1074 43.93 21.93 39.08
C THR A 1074 42.81 22.17 38.07
N ARG A 1075 41.84 21.26 37.99
CA ARG A 1075 40.64 21.44 37.18
C ARG A 1075 39.72 22.47 37.85
N PRO A 1076 39.00 23.30 37.08
CA PRO A 1076 38.06 24.24 37.65
C PRO A 1076 36.93 23.51 38.38
N ALA A 1077 36.42 24.12 39.45
CA ALA A 1077 35.23 23.58 40.11
C ALA A 1077 33.99 23.75 39.19
N ALA A 1078 33.00 22.86 39.31
CA ALA A 1078 31.78 22.97 38.51
C ALA A 1078 31.04 24.30 38.68
N SER A 1079 31.14 24.94 39.86
CA SER A 1079 30.64 26.30 40.11
C SER A 1079 31.37 27.38 39.31
N GLU A 1080 32.69 27.26 39.15
CA GLU A 1080 33.51 28.18 38.36
C GLU A 1080 33.21 28.04 36.88
N VAL A 1081 33.08 26.80 36.39
CA VAL A 1081 32.64 26.51 35.02
C VAL A 1081 31.24 27.10 34.75
N THR A 1082 30.33 26.97 35.72
CA THR A 1082 28.98 27.54 35.63
C THR A 1082 29.02 29.07 35.52
N ALA A 1083 29.82 29.74 36.36
CA ALA A 1083 29.99 31.20 36.30
C ALA A 1083 30.57 31.63 34.94
N PHE A 1084 31.62 30.95 34.47
CA PHE A 1084 32.27 31.26 33.20
C PHE A 1084 31.32 31.13 32.00
N LEU A 1085 30.50 30.06 31.94
CA LEU A 1085 29.51 29.88 30.89
C LEU A 1085 28.33 30.87 30.98
N ALA A 1086 27.96 31.29 32.19
CA ALA A 1086 26.94 32.31 32.40
C ALA A 1086 27.40 33.70 31.93
N ASP A 1087 28.67 34.04 32.18
CA ASP A 1087 29.28 35.31 31.77
C ASP A 1087 29.55 35.37 30.25
N SER A 1088 29.67 34.21 29.59
CA SER A 1088 29.94 34.09 28.15
C SER A 1088 28.78 33.38 27.41
N PRO A 1089 27.58 33.96 27.31
CA PRO A 1089 26.36 33.26 26.88
C PRO A 1089 26.34 32.84 25.40
N ARG A 1090 27.36 33.18 24.59
CA ARG A 1090 27.50 32.79 23.17
C ARG A 1090 28.84 32.10 22.89
N LEU A 1091 29.42 31.46 23.91
CA LEU A 1091 30.75 30.86 23.85
C LEU A 1091 30.83 29.68 22.86
N LEU A 1092 29.89 28.74 22.93
CA LEU A 1092 29.90 27.54 22.10
C LEU A 1092 29.41 27.86 20.69
N THR A 1093 30.14 27.40 19.68
CA THR A 1093 29.78 27.51 18.26
C THR A 1093 29.85 26.12 17.62
N PRO A 1094 28.99 25.82 16.62
CA PRO A 1094 29.12 24.58 15.84
C PRO A 1094 30.50 24.46 15.18
N CYS A 1095 31.11 23.28 15.24
CA CYS A 1095 32.38 22.93 14.60
C CYS A 1095 32.27 21.51 14.02
N LEU A 1096 32.07 21.39 12.71
CA LEU A 1096 31.74 20.13 12.04
C LEU A 1096 32.93 19.50 11.28
N ASP A 1097 34.18 19.76 11.69
CA ASP A 1097 35.41 19.28 11.03
C ASP A 1097 35.70 17.76 11.22
N VAL A 1098 34.66 16.92 11.30
CA VAL A 1098 34.80 15.47 11.51
C VAL A 1098 34.09 14.73 10.37
N PRO A 1099 34.73 13.73 9.72
CA PRO A 1099 34.21 13.10 8.50
C PRO A 1099 32.75 12.62 8.60
N LEU A 1100 32.03 12.75 7.48
CA LEU A 1100 30.61 12.37 7.29
C LEU A 1100 30.32 10.88 7.54
N ASP A 1101 31.33 10.02 7.59
CA ASP A 1101 31.20 8.56 7.74
C ASP A 1101 31.00 8.08 9.20
N SER A 1102 30.49 8.93 10.08
CA SER A 1102 30.33 8.64 11.51
C SER A 1102 28.99 7.98 11.87
N MET A 1103 28.52 7.02 11.06
CA MET A 1103 27.35 6.18 11.42
C MET A 1103 27.72 4.70 11.54
N PRO A 1104 27.76 4.12 12.75
CA PRO A 1104 27.07 2.87 12.96
C PRO A 1104 25.58 3.22 13.12
N LEU A 1105 24.82 3.07 12.03
CA LEU A 1105 23.39 2.82 12.15
C LEU A 1105 23.28 1.48 12.88
N ASP A 1106 22.63 1.46 14.04
CA ASP A 1106 22.23 0.21 14.66
C ASP A 1106 21.46 -0.58 13.59
N ALA A 1107 22.07 -1.69 13.16
CA ALA A 1107 21.58 -2.50 12.07
C ALA A 1107 20.34 -3.27 12.56
N GLU A 1108 19.17 -2.63 12.60
CA GLU A 1108 17.82 -3.19 12.47
C GLU A 1108 16.79 -2.03 12.34
N THR A 1109 16.50 -1.57 11.12
CA THR A 1109 15.21 -0.95 10.70
C THR A 1109 15.28 -0.53 9.21
N PRO A 1110 14.37 -0.98 8.32
CA PRO A 1110 14.37 -0.56 6.92
C PRO A 1110 13.65 0.79 6.72
N TRP A 1111 14.38 1.76 6.15
CA TRP A 1111 14.00 2.99 5.42
C TRP A 1111 12.65 3.70 5.68
N ARG A 1112 12.70 4.91 6.26
CA ARG A 1112 11.89 6.09 5.85
C ARG A 1112 12.74 7.37 5.99
N THR A 1113 12.62 8.30 5.05
CA THR A 1113 13.46 9.51 4.96
C THR A 1113 13.12 10.56 6.04
N ALA A 1114 14.07 11.46 6.32
CA ALA A 1114 14.00 12.43 7.42
C ALA A 1114 12.86 13.46 7.33
N ARG A 1115 12.25 13.62 6.15
CA ARG A 1115 11.16 14.58 5.90
C ARG A 1115 9.82 14.11 6.51
N ASP A 1116 9.58 12.80 6.54
CA ASP A 1116 8.32 12.21 7.00
C ASP A 1116 8.16 12.24 8.53
N ARG A 1117 9.26 12.38 9.29
CA ARG A 1117 9.22 12.45 10.77
C ARG A 1117 8.65 13.75 11.32
N ALA A 1118 8.72 14.85 10.54
CA ALA A 1118 8.24 16.14 11.00
C ALA A 1118 6.73 16.28 10.82
N GLU A 1119 6.16 15.82 9.70
CA GLU A 1119 4.74 16.00 9.38
C GLU A 1119 3.82 15.00 10.10
N ALA A 1120 4.26 13.76 10.33
CA ALA A 1120 3.47 12.75 11.07
C ALA A 1120 3.24 13.09 12.55
N ARG A 1121 3.99 14.06 13.10
CA ARG A 1121 3.88 14.47 14.51
C ARG A 1121 2.83 15.55 14.79
N TRP A 1122 2.34 16.25 13.75
CA TRP A 1122 1.39 17.35 13.91
C TRP A 1122 -0.07 16.93 13.65
N VAL A 1123 -0.30 15.85 12.91
CA VAL A 1123 -1.66 15.46 12.47
C VAL A 1123 -2.46 14.65 13.52
N SER A 1124 -1.84 14.14 14.60
CA SER A 1124 -2.55 13.29 15.58
C SER A 1124 -3.18 14.02 16.78
N TRP A 1125 -3.33 15.36 16.76
CA TRP A 1125 -3.80 16.14 17.92
C TRP A 1125 -5.13 16.88 17.71
N ALA A 1126 -5.88 16.57 16.65
CA ALA A 1126 -7.17 17.22 16.38
C ALA A 1126 -8.38 16.25 16.39
N ALA A 1127 -9.26 16.47 17.39
CA ALA A 1127 -10.69 16.11 17.57
C ALA A 1127 -11.09 14.73 18.16
N PRO A 1128 -12.27 14.61 18.83
CA PRO A 1128 -12.91 15.45 19.86
C PRO A 1128 -13.22 14.66 21.17
N PRO A 1129 -13.73 15.32 22.24
CA PRO A 1129 -13.96 14.70 23.54
C PRO A 1129 -15.38 14.11 23.68
N SER A 1130 -15.54 12.79 23.53
CA SER A 1130 -16.66 12.04 24.13
C SER A 1130 -16.57 10.54 23.82
N ALA A 1131 -16.38 9.70 24.84
CA ALA A 1131 -17.16 8.48 25.11
C ALA A 1131 -16.39 7.56 26.09
N ALA A 1132 -17.05 7.31 27.22
CA ALA A 1132 -16.94 6.15 28.11
C ALA A 1132 -15.54 5.61 28.46
N THR A 1133 -15.13 5.91 29.69
CA THR A 1133 -14.24 5.09 30.50
C THR A 1133 -14.72 3.63 30.54
N ASP A 1134 -13.89 2.71 30.06
CA ASP A 1134 -13.96 1.31 30.46
C ASP A 1134 -12.67 0.96 31.23
N THR A 1135 -12.84 0.84 32.54
CA THR A 1135 -11.81 0.54 33.52
C THR A 1135 -11.72 -0.96 33.73
N THR A 1136 -11.05 -1.68 32.83
CA THR A 1136 -10.65 -3.07 33.09
C THR A 1136 -9.56 -3.46 32.11
N TYR A 1137 -8.29 -3.37 32.51
CA TYR A 1137 -7.22 -4.28 32.06
C TYR A 1137 -6.00 -4.05 32.98
N LEU A 1138 -5.80 -5.00 33.89
CA LEU A 1138 -4.53 -5.51 34.44
C LEU A 1138 -4.86 -6.29 35.73
N SER A 1139 -5.51 -7.44 35.56
CA SER A 1139 -5.39 -8.52 36.55
C SER A 1139 -4.10 -9.29 36.27
N ALA A 1140 -3.46 -9.69 37.37
CA ALA A 1140 -2.14 -10.31 37.43
C ALA A 1140 -1.99 -11.56 36.54
N ASP A 1141 -0.83 -11.61 35.87
CA ASP A 1141 0.05 -12.76 35.57
C ASP A 1141 0.84 -12.34 34.31
N GLY A 1142 2.12 -11.99 34.39
CA GLY A 1142 3.16 -12.88 34.85
C GLY A 1142 3.94 -13.51 33.69
N GLN A 1143 4.10 -12.86 32.53
CA GLN A 1143 5.08 -13.29 31.52
C GLN A 1143 5.80 -12.13 30.79
N VAL A 1144 7.09 -12.38 30.57
CA VAL A 1144 8.19 -11.57 30.02
C VAL A 1144 7.89 -11.16 28.56
N PRO A 1145 8.17 -9.90 28.13
CA PRO A 1145 8.21 -9.61 26.70
C PRO A 1145 9.53 -10.14 26.11
N GLN A 1146 9.44 -11.20 25.30
CA GLN A 1146 10.50 -11.60 24.36
C GLN A 1146 10.36 -10.84 23.04
N GLU A 1147 11.53 -10.49 22.50
CA GLU A 1147 11.78 -9.70 21.30
C GLU A 1147 11.35 -10.45 20.02
N SER A 1148 10.35 -9.92 19.31
CA SER A 1148 10.26 -9.98 17.85
C SER A 1148 9.11 -9.08 17.36
N ASP A 1149 9.32 -7.76 17.34
CA ASP A 1149 8.49 -6.85 16.53
C ASP A 1149 9.19 -6.64 15.20
N VAL A 1150 8.97 -7.58 14.27
CA VAL A 1150 8.86 -7.26 12.85
C VAL A 1150 7.39 -6.91 12.63
N PHE A 1151 7.10 -5.63 12.43
CA PHE A 1151 5.87 -5.18 11.78
C PHE A 1151 6.21 -4.06 10.79
N LEU A 1152 5.92 -4.35 9.52
CA LEU A 1152 5.43 -3.40 8.52
C LEU A 1152 4.00 -3.87 8.17
N PRO A 1153 3.10 -3.01 7.65
CA PRO A 1153 3.34 -1.69 7.05
C PRO A 1153 3.01 -0.47 7.91
#